data_AF-A0A956KYX6-F1
#
_entry.id   AF-A0A956KYX6-F1
#
_cell.length_a   1.000
_cell.length_b   1.000
_cell.length_c   1.000
_cell.angle_alpha   90.00
_cell.angle_beta   90.00
_cell.angle_gamma   90.00
#
_symmetry.space_group_name_H-M   'P 1'
#
loop_
_entity.id
_entity.type
_entity.pdbx_description
1 polymer ?
#
loop_
_entity_poly.entity_id
_entity_poly.type
_entity_poly.pdbx_seq_one_letter_code
_entity_poly.pdbx_strand_id
1 'polypeptide(L)'
;MHQRHSRLPPYNLATNPGNILQPPIDLNGTHLYYLPLPARLDRLQSVLDDYFNDYTDAARRVPAGHDWFGAAAPLVFLTLANYGSLATDAANQGWVAYDEILFAIPVAWYHRRQDHEPFAFKAYATFAPVIYVSDQAAQWLGREVLGWVKTLAQIRTPPKAWVETAEGPYEMLSVLARGFQESFTGQSESVQRLLTITHRRNDMLGTMPPNFRGAVNPFAAVPEAIVQSVRLLGDVYRGMFGNPLSGMPPGLPNPWDPVTYSRLLNPFCWTELFDPVRIRNTSQLGLEVLTGLQLQTAVNTLNRKQFPEAGAPHRACYSTITNAPLQFREIYASGLLGAANVYAGQLSGGYRVHIPAIDTLPLVDLLGLDPVESFCDASGQRVDVVEPVLPTWVNGDLRLTEAENHETRTVCVPFRNTLPQSRPAGVPPFVATRGALRVLPLEANQNALQEFVDQYLNVLKLPSGRFEAKGDRVFVITADYCNLTSIPTPTGFLDVREMTFLLRVVWKDGPGGGDQEYWLAPYIFCDNDAWAITVRENDGFDSRISLVESPRNGWLDRCGPDHPPQTVLRLVTQVVPARGVGQQARMESIAEIVTGKLEPAVHGCEHHEHPRFSWDGSFTPPDPVSPRPEGPQGGGDDFCRSLHKALRAPSEDEPRPLPPLRLLTLKQFRDASQPMRACYQALVEAPIVLTLQRHGHLDHPLHVKMPLFTDLPIARVLGLQAKWTEST
;
A
#
# COMPACT_ATOMS: atom_id res chain seq x y z
N MET A 1 8.90 -30.59 16.36
CA MET A 1 7.46 -30.73 16.06
C MET A 1 7.25 -30.38 14.59
N HIS A 2 7.29 -31.36 13.67
CA HIS A 2 6.83 -31.15 12.30
C HIS A 2 5.29 -31.16 12.32
N GLN A 3 4.66 -29.98 12.37
CA GLN A 3 3.23 -29.91 12.08
C GLN A 3 3.03 -30.44 10.65
N ARG A 4 2.30 -31.55 10.54
CA ARG A 4 1.69 -31.99 9.29
C ARG A 4 1.08 -30.76 8.64
N HIS A 5 1.42 -30.48 7.38
CA HIS A 5 0.75 -29.47 6.56
C HIS A 5 -0.76 -29.72 6.59
N SER A 6 -1.47 -29.11 7.56
CA SER A 6 -2.91 -28.96 7.48
C SER A 6 -3.15 -28.19 6.19
N ARG A 7 -3.99 -28.73 5.31
CA ARG A 7 -4.37 -28.05 4.07
C ARG A 7 -4.88 -26.66 4.46
N LEU A 8 -4.24 -25.61 3.94
CA LEU A 8 -4.71 -24.24 4.17
C LEU A 8 -6.17 -24.11 3.74
N PRO A 9 -7.01 -23.38 4.50
CA PRO A 9 -8.37 -23.13 4.08
C PRO A 9 -8.40 -22.29 2.79
N PRO A 10 -9.46 -22.42 1.96
CA PRO A 10 -9.63 -21.55 0.81
C PRO A 10 -9.76 -20.10 1.25
N TYR A 11 -9.16 -19.18 0.50
CA TYR A 11 -9.39 -17.75 0.70
C TYR A 11 -10.81 -17.40 0.25
N ASN A 12 -11.56 -16.67 1.07
CA ASN A 12 -12.95 -16.34 0.79
C ASN A 12 -13.04 -15.11 -0.13
N LEU A 13 -13.71 -15.26 -1.27
CA LEU A 13 -13.86 -14.23 -2.30
C LEU A 13 -15.27 -13.61 -2.34
N ALA A 14 -16.13 -13.83 -1.35
CA ALA A 14 -17.53 -13.38 -1.42
C ALA A 14 -17.68 -11.85 -1.57
N THR A 15 -16.77 -11.04 -1.00
CA THR A 15 -16.76 -9.57 -1.15
C THR A 15 -16.05 -9.10 -2.42
N ASN A 16 -15.32 -9.99 -3.10
CA ASN A 16 -14.56 -9.63 -4.30
C ASN A 16 -14.33 -10.85 -5.22
N PRO A 17 -15.39 -11.38 -5.88
CA PRO A 17 -15.36 -12.65 -6.59
C PRO A 17 -14.52 -12.65 -7.89
N GLY A 18 -13.66 -11.68 -8.10
CA GLY A 18 -12.68 -11.75 -9.18
C GLY A 18 -11.67 -10.61 -9.17
N ASN A 19 -11.26 -10.25 -7.97
CA ASN A 19 -9.88 -9.83 -7.77
C ASN A 19 -8.99 -11.08 -7.80
N ILE A 20 -8.30 -11.28 -8.93
CA ILE A 20 -7.37 -12.38 -9.17
C ILE A 20 -6.01 -11.82 -9.62
N LEU A 21 -5.64 -10.64 -9.12
CA LEU A 21 -4.25 -10.19 -9.17
C LEU A 21 -3.45 -11.04 -8.18
N GLN A 22 -2.83 -12.11 -8.68
CA GLN A 22 -2.01 -13.02 -7.89
C GLN A 22 -0.85 -13.56 -8.72
N PRO A 23 0.33 -13.79 -8.13
CA PRO A 23 1.45 -14.41 -8.82
C PRO A 23 1.07 -15.77 -9.46
N PRO A 24 1.66 -16.13 -10.62
CA PRO A 24 2.61 -15.32 -11.39
C PRO A 24 1.93 -14.12 -12.07
N ILE A 25 2.62 -12.97 -12.05
CA ILE A 25 2.14 -11.69 -12.60
C ILE A 25 3.17 -11.19 -13.60
N ASP A 26 2.68 -10.75 -14.75
CA ASP A 26 3.49 -10.19 -15.81
C ASP A 26 3.43 -8.66 -15.76
N LEU A 27 4.61 -8.05 -15.87
CA LEU A 27 4.87 -6.61 -15.77
C LEU A 27 5.51 -6.15 -17.08
N ASN A 28 4.66 -5.80 -18.03
CA ASN A 28 5.09 -5.47 -19.39
C ASN A 28 5.35 -3.96 -19.53
N GLY A 29 6.32 -3.59 -20.38
CA GLY A 29 6.72 -2.22 -20.64
C GLY A 29 7.28 -1.53 -19.40
N THR A 30 8.14 -2.21 -18.65
CA THR A 30 8.68 -1.68 -17.39
C THR A 30 9.91 -0.81 -17.64
N HIS A 31 9.90 0.40 -17.09
CA HIS A 31 11.06 1.28 -17.03
C HIS A 31 11.55 1.39 -15.59
N LEU A 32 12.80 0.97 -15.35
CA LEU A 32 13.45 1.01 -14.06
C LEU A 32 14.58 2.03 -14.10
N TYR A 33 14.64 2.90 -13.11
CA TYR A 33 15.72 3.85 -12.89
C TYR A 33 16.33 3.57 -11.52
N TYR A 34 17.63 3.29 -11.48
CA TYR A 34 18.35 2.99 -10.26
C TYR A 34 19.28 4.14 -9.92
N LEU A 35 19.12 4.68 -8.71
CA LEU A 35 19.97 5.71 -8.11
C LEU A 35 20.62 5.10 -6.86
N PRO A 36 21.82 4.49 -6.97
CA PRO A 36 22.52 3.94 -5.82
C PRO A 36 22.98 5.07 -4.91
N LEU A 37 22.42 5.17 -3.70
CA LEU A 37 22.72 6.19 -2.71
C LEU A 37 23.75 5.66 -1.71
N PRO A 38 24.86 6.36 -1.45
CA PRO A 38 25.81 6.01 -0.40
C PRO A 38 25.13 5.93 0.97
N ALA A 39 25.45 4.89 1.72
CA ALA A 39 24.87 4.63 3.02
C ALA A 39 25.82 3.90 3.98
N ARG A 40 25.54 4.04 5.27
CA ARG A 40 26.29 3.42 6.35
C ARG A 40 25.93 1.94 6.51
N LEU A 41 26.89 1.07 6.18
CA LEU A 41 26.71 -0.38 6.24
C LEU A 41 26.27 -0.90 7.62
N ASP A 42 26.79 -0.32 8.71
CA ASP A 42 26.42 -0.70 10.08
C ASP A 42 24.95 -0.38 10.39
N ARG A 43 24.44 0.72 9.85
CA ARG A 43 23.02 1.09 9.96
C ARG A 43 22.13 0.18 9.14
N LEU A 44 22.53 -0.14 7.90
CA LEU A 44 21.80 -1.11 7.07
C LEU A 44 21.74 -2.49 7.74
N GLN A 45 22.84 -2.94 8.36
CA GLN A 45 22.85 -4.20 9.11
C GLN A 45 21.92 -4.14 10.33
N SER A 46 21.89 -3.02 11.07
CA SER A 46 20.95 -2.85 12.19
C SER A 46 19.50 -3.01 11.74
N VAL A 47 19.12 -2.42 10.60
CA VAL A 47 17.77 -2.56 10.04
C VAL A 47 17.45 -4.03 9.73
N LEU A 48 18.39 -4.76 9.12
CA LEU A 48 18.22 -6.19 8.84
C LEU A 48 18.18 -7.05 10.10
N ASP A 49 18.99 -6.71 11.12
CA ASP A 49 19.00 -7.41 12.40
C ASP A 49 17.65 -7.25 13.12
N ASP A 50 17.14 -6.03 13.18
CA ASP A 50 15.87 -5.70 13.82
C ASP A 50 14.65 -6.30 13.08
N TYR A 51 14.76 -6.42 11.76
CA TYR A 51 13.64 -6.87 10.92
C TYR A 51 13.65 -8.38 10.63
N PHE A 52 14.82 -8.97 10.34
CA PHE A 52 14.95 -10.38 9.94
C PHE A 52 15.71 -11.27 10.92
N ASN A 53 16.75 -10.79 11.61
CA ASN A 53 17.65 -11.64 12.43
C ASN A 53 17.30 -11.65 13.93
N ASP A 54 16.03 -11.44 14.26
CA ASP A 54 15.50 -11.23 15.61
C ASP A 54 15.47 -12.50 16.49
N TYR A 55 15.74 -13.67 15.91
CA TYR A 55 15.92 -14.95 16.61
C TYR A 55 17.36 -15.17 17.14
N THR A 56 18.26 -14.22 16.92
CA THR A 56 19.63 -14.33 17.42
C THR A 56 19.69 -14.12 18.94
N ASP A 57 20.45 -14.95 19.65
CA ASP A 57 20.60 -14.80 21.10
C ASP A 57 21.43 -13.54 21.47
N ALA A 58 21.58 -13.24 22.76
CA ALA A 58 22.42 -12.11 23.20
C ALA A 58 23.89 -12.19 22.74
N ALA A 59 24.36 -13.38 22.32
CA ALA A 59 25.66 -13.62 21.73
C ALA A 59 25.62 -13.68 20.18
N ARG A 60 24.51 -13.26 19.58
CA ARG A 60 24.21 -13.25 18.14
C ARG A 60 24.33 -14.60 17.45
N ARG A 61 24.04 -15.70 18.15
CA ARG A 61 24.02 -17.04 17.57
C ARG A 61 22.70 -17.26 16.83
N VAL A 62 22.82 -17.59 15.55
CA VAL A 62 21.69 -18.05 14.71
C VAL A 62 21.46 -19.54 14.98
N PRO A 63 20.27 -20.00 15.39
CA PRO A 63 20.02 -21.42 15.62
C PRO A 63 20.15 -22.24 14.33
N ALA A 64 20.50 -23.52 14.44
CA ALA A 64 20.46 -24.46 13.32
C ALA A 64 19.08 -24.46 12.63
N GLY A 65 19.09 -24.48 11.29
CA GLY A 65 17.91 -24.46 10.46
C GLY A 65 17.35 -23.08 10.16
N HIS A 66 17.93 -22.01 10.71
CA HIS A 66 17.56 -20.63 10.40
C HIS A 66 18.50 -20.00 9.38
N ASP A 67 17.94 -19.01 8.68
CA ASP A 67 18.70 -18.17 7.76
C ASP A 67 19.41 -17.04 8.54
N TRP A 68 20.25 -16.26 7.86
CA TRP A 68 20.78 -15.00 8.36
C TRP A 68 20.95 -14.03 7.20
N PHE A 69 20.63 -12.76 7.43
CA PHE A 69 20.57 -11.73 6.41
C PHE A 69 21.57 -10.62 6.71
N GLY A 70 22.56 -10.46 5.83
CA GLY A 70 23.62 -9.47 5.97
C GLY A 70 23.50 -8.35 4.93
N ALA A 71 23.83 -7.11 5.30
CA ALA A 71 23.92 -6.01 4.33
C ALA A 71 25.09 -6.28 3.37
N ALA A 72 24.82 -6.29 2.06
CA ALA A 72 25.78 -6.70 1.04
C ALA A 72 26.57 -5.55 0.41
N ALA A 73 26.16 -4.31 0.61
CA ALA A 73 26.87 -3.12 0.14
C ALA A 73 26.53 -1.88 1.00
N PRO A 74 27.43 -0.89 1.12
CA PRO A 74 27.15 0.41 1.73
C PRO A 74 26.32 1.31 0.79
N LEU A 75 25.26 0.74 0.21
CA LEU A 75 24.43 1.39 -0.80
C LEU A 75 22.96 1.10 -0.51
N VAL A 76 22.13 2.10 -0.78
CA VAL A 76 20.68 1.97 -0.86
C VAL A 76 20.27 2.29 -2.28
N PHE A 77 19.62 1.36 -2.96
CA PHE A 77 19.09 1.58 -4.30
C PHE A 77 17.76 2.31 -4.21
N LEU A 78 17.78 3.63 -4.42
CA LEU A 78 16.55 4.36 -4.74
C LEU A 78 16.14 3.95 -6.16
N THR A 79 15.07 3.17 -6.26
CA THR A 79 14.53 2.70 -7.54
C THR A 79 13.26 3.45 -7.86
N LEU A 80 13.18 4.03 -9.05
CA LEU A 80 11.95 4.53 -9.64
C LEU A 80 11.52 3.53 -10.70
N ALA A 81 10.36 2.92 -10.53
CA ALA A 81 9.82 1.95 -11.48
C ALA A 81 8.52 2.49 -12.06
N ASN A 82 8.42 2.56 -13.37
CA ASN A 82 7.18 2.75 -14.09
C ASN A 82 6.79 1.39 -14.69
N TYR A 83 5.72 0.79 -14.17
CA TYR A 83 5.20 -0.47 -14.67
C TYR A 83 4.07 -0.18 -15.66
N GLY A 84 4.32 -0.46 -16.95
CA GLY A 84 3.37 -0.17 -18.03
C GLY A 84 2.08 -0.97 -17.94
N SER A 85 2.16 -2.28 -17.67
CA SER A 85 0.98 -3.13 -17.45
C SER A 85 1.30 -4.27 -16.50
N LEU A 86 0.62 -4.29 -15.36
CA LEU A 86 0.53 -5.42 -14.44
C LEU A 86 -0.74 -6.22 -14.74
N ALA A 87 -0.57 -7.45 -15.20
CA ALA A 87 -1.67 -8.36 -15.53
C ALA A 87 -1.39 -9.79 -15.09
N THR A 88 -2.44 -10.56 -14.82
CA THR A 88 -2.35 -12.02 -14.74
C THR A 88 -2.65 -12.63 -16.11
N ASP A 89 -1.69 -13.37 -16.66
CA ASP A 89 -1.80 -14.03 -17.98
C ASP A 89 -3.08 -14.87 -18.13
N ALA A 90 -3.55 -15.46 -17.03
CA ALA A 90 -4.50 -16.55 -17.07
C ALA A 90 -5.97 -16.16 -17.33
N ALA A 91 -6.34 -14.87 -17.44
CA ALA A 91 -7.77 -14.55 -17.44
C ALA A 91 -8.26 -13.25 -18.11
N ASN A 92 -7.41 -12.47 -18.81
CA ASN A 92 -7.80 -11.21 -19.45
C ASN A 92 -8.68 -10.30 -18.56
N GLN A 93 -8.41 -10.34 -17.25
CA GLN A 93 -9.26 -9.76 -16.20
C GLN A 93 -9.15 -8.26 -16.06
N GLY A 94 -8.31 -7.63 -16.88
CA GLY A 94 -7.89 -6.25 -16.77
C GLY A 94 -6.44 -6.14 -16.31
N TRP A 95 -5.89 -4.94 -16.39
CA TRP A 95 -4.52 -4.63 -15.99
C TRP A 95 -4.44 -3.31 -15.26
N VAL A 96 -3.38 -3.11 -14.47
CA VAL A 96 -3.09 -1.83 -13.81
C VAL A 96 -1.73 -1.32 -14.24
N ALA A 97 -1.60 -0.02 -14.47
CA ALA A 97 -0.31 0.65 -14.62
C ALA A 97 -0.04 1.44 -13.36
N TYR A 98 1.21 1.46 -12.91
CA TYR A 98 1.57 2.23 -11.74
C TYR A 98 3.04 2.56 -11.72
N ASP A 99 3.33 3.69 -11.10
CA ASP A 99 4.65 4.08 -10.66
C ASP A 99 4.91 3.59 -9.23
N GLU A 100 6.13 3.16 -8.97
CA GLU A 100 6.63 2.70 -7.68
C GLU A 100 7.98 3.33 -7.38
N ILE A 101 8.18 3.68 -6.11
CA ILE A 101 9.42 4.21 -5.59
C ILE A 101 9.79 3.41 -4.37
N LEU A 102 11.00 2.87 -4.37
CA LEU A 102 11.47 2.06 -3.25
C LEU A 102 12.93 2.36 -2.91
N PHE A 103 13.25 2.22 -1.63
CA PHE A 103 14.63 2.26 -1.14
C PHE A 103 15.04 0.82 -0.81
N ALA A 104 15.80 0.18 -1.71
CA ALA A 104 16.21 -1.21 -1.54
C ALA A 104 17.62 -1.33 -0.94
N ILE A 105 17.72 -2.11 0.14
CA ILE A 105 18.96 -2.59 0.72
C ILE A 105 19.38 -3.87 0.00
N PRO A 106 20.60 -3.97 -0.55
CA PRO A 106 21.13 -5.22 -1.08
C PRO A 106 21.51 -6.14 0.09
N VAL A 107 21.06 -7.39 0.04
CA VAL A 107 21.16 -8.37 1.11
C VAL A 107 21.92 -9.62 0.64
N ALA A 108 22.87 -10.07 1.44
CA ALA A 108 23.50 -11.37 1.32
C ALA A 108 22.78 -12.34 2.25
N TRP A 109 22.24 -13.41 1.67
CA TRP A 109 21.43 -14.39 2.38
C TRP A 109 22.23 -15.66 2.64
N TYR A 110 22.30 -16.04 3.90
CA TYR A 110 23.00 -17.23 4.38
C TYR A 110 22.04 -18.19 5.05
N HIS A 111 22.37 -19.48 5.02
CA HIS A 111 21.66 -20.53 5.73
C HIS A 111 22.60 -21.28 6.67
N ARG A 112 22.17 -21.52 7.91
CA ARG A 112 22.91 -22.33 8.87
C ARG A 112 22.28 -23.71 9.00
N ARG A 113 22.95 -24.74 8.49
CA ARG A 113 22.42 -26.12 8.54
C ARG A 113 22.48 -26.74 9.94
N GLN A 114 23.59 -26.52 10.65
CA GLN A 114 23.81 -27.04 12.01
C GLN A 114 24.55 -26.01 12.88
N ASP A 115 24.41 -26.11 14.21
CA ASP A 115 25.01 -25.15 15.16
C ASP A 115 26.55 -25.11 15.10
N HIS A 116 27.20 -26.14 14.58
CA HIS A 116 28.67 -26.21 14.49
C HIS A 116 29.21 -26.01 13.07
N GLU A 117 28.34 -25.89 12.06
CA GLU A 117 28.74 -25.69 10.67
C GLU A 117 28.87 -24.19 10.34
N PRO A 118 29.80 -23.82 9.43
CA PRO A 118 29.85 -22.46 8.90
C PRO A 118 28.57 -22.15 8.11
N PHE A 119 28.23 -20.87 8.05
CA PHE A 119 27.10 -20.43 7.23
C PHE A 119 27.34 -20.74 5.75
N ALA A 120 26.33 -21.29 5.09
CA ALA A 120 26.34 -21.50 3.65
C ALA A 120 25.69 -20.29 2.96
N PHE A 121 26.40 -19.64 2.04
CA PHE A 121 25.82 -18.62 1.19
C PHE A 121 24.72 -19.23 0.31
N LYS A 122 23.55 -18.58 0.29
CA LYS A 122 22.37 -19.04 -0.45
C LYS A 122 22.15 -18.21 -1.71
N ALA A 123 22.01 -16.89 -1.56
CA ALA A 123 21.78 -15.98 -2.68
C ALA A 123 22.02 -14.51 -2.29
N TYR A 124 22.05 -13.64 -3.30
CA TYR A 124 21.77 -12.23 -3.10
C TYR A 124 20.27 -11.97 -3.21
N ALA A 125 19.82 -10.94 -2.51
CA ALA A 125 18.45 -10.48 -2.52
C ALA A 125 18.39 -8.96 -2.31
N THR A 126 17.20 -8.38 -2.46
CA THR A 126 16.91 -7.00 -2.06
C THR A 126 15.83 -6.99 -0.98
N PHE A 127 15.94 -6.05 -0.06
CA PHE A 127 14.90 -5.76 0.93
C PHE A 127 14.58 -4.28 0.87
N ALA A 128 13.31 -3.93 0.66
CA ALA A 128 12.86 -2.56 0.58
C ALA A 128 12.07 -2.18 1.84
N PRO A 129 12.71 -1.57 2.87
CA PRO A 129 12.03 -1.11 4.08
C PRO A 129 11.03 0.02 3.84
N VAL A 130 11.16 0.73 2.71
CA VAL A 130 10.30 1.85 2.33
C VAL A 130 9.87 1.68 0.88
N ILE A 131 8.56 1.61 0.65
CA ILE A 131 7.96 1.44 -0.68
C ILE A 131 6.73 2.34 -0.82
N TYR A 132 6.70 3.10 -1.90
CA TYR A 132 5.58 3.95 -2.30
C TYR A 132 5.07 3.53 -3.67
N VAL A 133 3.76 3.55 -3.85
CA VAL A 133 3.12 3.29 -5.14
C VAL A 133 2.05 4.33 -5.44
N SER A 134 1.79 4.55 -6.71
CA SER A 134 0.74 5.46 -7.18
C SER A 134 -0.64 4.79 -7.29
N ASP A 135 -0.72 3.47 -7.13
CA ASP A 135 -1.91 2.67 -7.39
C ASP A 135 -2.30 1.76 -6.22
N GLN A 136 -3.59 1.69 -5.94
CA GLN A 136 -4.15 0.95 -4.81
C GLN A 136 -4.07 -0.57 -5.01
N ALA A 137 -4.29 -1.09 -6.22
CA ALA A 137 -4.21 -2.52 -6.48
C ALA A 137 -2.77 -3.02 -6.26
N ALA A 138 -1.78 -2.25 -6.70
CA ALA A 138 -0.37 -2.52 -6.43
C ALA A 138 -0.02 -2.48 -4.93
N GLN A 139 -0.57 -1.51 -4.19
CA GLN A 139 -0.41 -1.42 -2.74
C GLN A 139 -0.96 -2.66 -2.04
N TRP A 140 -2.21 -3.00 -2.35
CA TRP A 140 -2.93 -4.13 -1.77
C TRP A 140 -2.23 -5.47 -2.02
N LEU A 141 -1.88 -5.73 -3.29
CA LEU A 141 -1.16 -6.95 -3.69
C LEU A 141 0.15 -7.10 -2.91
N GLY A 142 0.94 -6.02 -2.83
CA GLY A 142 2.20 -6.02 -2.11
C GLY A 142 2.02 -6.35 -0.63
N ARG A 143 1.10 -5.68 0.05
CA ARG A 143 0.87 -5.85 1.50
C ARG A 143 0.25 -7.21 1.84
N GLU A 144 -0.85 -7.56 1.19
CA GLU A 144 -1.62 -8.75 1.54
C GLU A 144 -0.94 -10.05 1.10
N VAL A 145 -0.36 -10.09 -0.11
CA VAL A 145 0.21 -11.33 -0.67
C VAL A 145 1.68 -11.49 -0.28
N LEU A 146 2.46 -10.42 -0.36
CA LEU A 146 3.93 -10.48 -0.26
C LEU A 146 4.49 -9.83 1.02
N GLY A 147 3.65 -9.18 1.82
CA GLY A 147 4.05 -8.46 3.02
C GLY A 147 4.75 -7.12 2.78
N TRP A 148 4.95 -6.70 1.51
CA TRP A 148 5.56 -5.41 1.15
C TRP A 148 4.80 -4.25 1.77
N VAL A 149 5.49 -3.43 2.57
CA VAL A 149 4.89 -2.31 3.33
C VAL A 149 4.55 -1.10 2.45
N LYS A 150 3.95 -1.34 1.28
CA LYS A 150 3.58 -0.32 0.31
C LYS A 150 2.61 0.69 0.91
N THR A 151 2.81 1.96 0.59
CA THR A 151 1.91 3.09 0.94
C THR A 151 1.64 3.95 -0.30
N LEU A 152 0.55 4.71 -0.32
CA LEU A 152 0.25 5.52 -1.50
C LEU A 152 1.10 6.79 -1.53
N ALA A 153 1.57 7.16 -2.72
CA ALA A 153 2.19 8.45 -2.98
C ALA A 153 1.76 9.02 -4.34
N GLN A 154 1.73 10.33 -4.43
CA GLN A 154 1.63 11.05 -5.69
C GLN A 154 3.03 11.29 -6.23
N ILE A 155 3.28 10.78 -7.43
CA ILE A 155 4.54 10.97 -8.15
C ILE A 155 4.28 12.06 -9.19
N ARG A 156 4.98 13.19 -9.08
CA ARG A 156 4.79 14.35 -9.96
C ARG A 156 6.06 14.64 -10.72
N THR A 157 5.97 14.64 -12.04
CA THR A 157 6.97 15.29 -12.89
C THR A 157 6.51 16.72 -13.13
N PRO A 158 7.26 17.75 -12.68
CA PRO A 158 6.90 19.13 -13.00
C PRO A 158 6.86 19.31 -14.54
N PRO A 159 6.00 20.21 -15.05
CA PRO A 159 6.02 20.57 -16.46
C PRO A 159 7.44 20.97 -16.84
N LYS A 160 7.95 20.50 -17.99
CA LYS A 160 9.24 21.00 -18.51
C LYS A 160 9.12 22.50 -18.64
N ALA A 161 9.68 23.26 -17.70
CA ALA A 161 9.76 24.71 -17.77
C ALA A 161 10.72 25.04 -18.92
N TRP A 162 10.16 25.12 -20.13
CA TRP A 162 10.88 25.38 -21.37
C TRP A 162 11.47 26.79 -21.45
N VAL A 163 11.25 27.64 -20.43
CA VAL A 163 11.53 29.09 -20.50
C VAL A 163 12.40 29.63 -19.37
N GLU A 164 12.62 28.94 -18.25
CA GLU A 164 13.28 29.58 -17.10
C GLU A 164 14.56 28.84 -16.69
N THR A 165 15.68 29.40 -17.14
CA THR A 165 17.09 29.05 -16.88
C THR A 165 17.67 27.89 -17.69
N ALA A 166 18.43 28.23 -18.73
CA ALA A 166 19.24 27.28 -19.51
C ALA A 166 20.43 26.71 -18.71
N GLU A 167 20.74 27.24 -17.52
CA GLU A 167 22.01 27.00 -16.81
C GLU A 167 21.84 26.49 -15.35
N GLY A 168 20.61 26.20 -14.90
CA GLY A 168 20.30 25.78 -13.52
C GLY A 168 19.94 24.29 -13.36
N PRO A 169 20.07 23.71 -12.15
CA PRO A 169 19.48 22.40 -11.87
C PRO A 169 17.96 22.47 -12.04
N TYR A 170 17.37 21.54 -12.79
CA TYR A 170 15.92 21.45 -12.93
C TYR A 170 15.36 20.27 -12.15
N GLU A 171 14.20 20.45 -11.56
CA GLU A 171 13.45 19.39 -10.91
C GLU A 171 12.94 18.41 -11.98
N MET A 172 13.23 17.12 -11.80
CA MET A 172 12.70 16.07 -12.66
C MET A 172 11.46 15.41 -12.07
N LEU A 173 11.43 15.25 -10.74
CA LEU A 173 10.45 14.44 -10.05
C LEU A 173 10.31 14.89 -8.60
N SER A 174 9.07 15.01 -8.14
CA SER A 174 8.69 15.18 -6.75
C SER A 174 7.80 14.01 -6.31
N VAL A 175 8.05 13.50 -5.12
CA VAL A 175 7.24 12.46 -4.49
C VAL A 175 6.52 13.06 -3.29
N LEU A 176 5.20 12.92 -3.26
CA LEU A 176 4.35 13.46 -2.22
C LEU A 176 3.58 12.32 -1.57
N ALA A 177 3.58 12.23 -0.25
CA ALA A 177 2.73 11.27 0.46
C ALA A 177 2.10 11.92 1.68
N ARG A 178 1.06 11.28 2.22
CA ARG A 178 0.48 11.71 3.48
C ARG A 178 1.42 11.34 4.63
N GLY A 179 1.52 12.23 5.61
CA GLY A 179 2.31 12.00 6.81
C GLY A 179 2.19 13.17 7.78
N PHE A 180 2.85 13.04 8.91
CA PHE A 180 2.95 14.09 9.92
C PHE A 180 4.32 14.75 9.83
N GLN A 181 4.34 16.07 9.73
CA GLN A 181 5.57 16.86 9.68
C GLN A 181 6.36 16.70 10.98
N GLU A 182 5.67 16.86 12.11
CA GLU A 182 6.20 16.61 13.45
C GLU A 182 5.28 15.62 14.18
N SER A 183 5.87 14.69 14.92
CA SER A 183 5.06 13.80 15.77
C SER A 183 4.50 14.59 16.96
N PHE A 184 3.20 14.44 17.24
CA PHE A 184 2.55 14.96 18.47
C PHE A 184 2.50 16.48 18.71
N THR A 185 2.30 17.30 17.68
CA THR A 185 1.96 18.73 17.86
C THR A 185 0.45 19.04 17.83
N GLY A 186 -0.39 18.01 17.86
CA GLY A 186 -1.84 18.16 17.64
C GLY A 186 -2.18 18.56 16.20
N GLN A 187 -1.24 18.37 15.27
CA GLN A 187 -1.44 18.64 13.85
C GLN A 187 -2.22 17.50 13.16
N SER A 188 -3.06 17.88 12.21
CA SER A 188 -3.67 16.95 11.27
C SER A 188 -2.64 16.48 10.25
N GLU A 189 -2.79 15.25 9.79
CA GLU A 189 -2.03 14.70 8.67
C GLU A 189 -2.16 15.61 7.44
N SER A 190 -1.05 15.78 6.71
CA SER A 190 -1.03 16.58 5.49
C SER A 190 -0.19 15.90 4.41
N VAL A 191 -0.35 16.33 3.17
CA VAL A 191 0.47 15.86 2.05
C VAL A 191 1.83 16.54 2.15
N GLN A 192 2.85 15.74 2.43
CA GLN A 192 4.23 16.14 2.62
C GLN A 192 5.07 15.74 1.41
N ARG A 193 6.12 16.52 1.11
CA ARG A 193 7.10 16.16 0.08
C ARG A 193 8.12 15.20 0.69
N LEU A 194 8.15 13.97 0.21
CA LEU A 194 9.05 12.93 0.69
C LEU A 194 10.45 13.04 0.10
N LEU A 195 10.53 13.33 -1.20
CA LEU A 195 11.80 13.59 -1.89
C LEU A 195 11.58 14.38 -3.17
N THR A 196 12.66 15.02 -3.61
CA THR A 196 12.77 15.67 -4.92
C THR A 196 14.02 15.17 -5.63
N ILE A 197 13.94 14.87 -6.92
CA ILE A 197 15.10 14.56 -7.75
C ILE A 197 15.33 15.72 -8.70
N THR A 198 16.53 16.30 -8.61
CA THR A 198 16.99 17.36 -9.51
C THR A 198 18.12 16.85 -10.38
N HIS A 199 18.25 17.40 -11.58
CA HIS A 199 19.34 17.09 -12.49
C HIS A 199 20.00 18.37 -13.00
N ARG A 200 21.33 18.40 -12.96
CA ARG A 200 22.13 19.45 -13.58
C ARG A 200 22.72 18.94 -14.89
N ARG A 201 22.43 19.64 -16.00
CA ARG A 201 23.12 19.36 -17.26
C ARG A 201 24.55 19.87 -17.17
N ASN A 202 25.49 19.08 -17.70
CA ASN A 202 26.82 19.57 -17.96
C ASN A 202 26.85 20.19 -19.35
N ASP A 203 26.95 21.51 -19.40
CA ASP A 203 27.04 22.28 -20.64
C ASP A 203 28.45 22.30 -21.24
N MET A 204 29.38 21.46 -20.72
CA MET A 204 30.77 21.40 -21.22
C MET A 204 30.89 21.12 -22.71
N LEU A 205 29.90 20.54 -23.38
CA LEU A 205 29.92 20.35 -24.84
C LEU A 205 29.64 21.64 -25.62
N GLY A 206 29.01 22.66 -25.02
CA GLY A 206 28.64 23.93 -25.67
C GLY A 206 29.50 25.14 -25.28
N THR A 207 30.21 25.09 -24.14
CA THR A 207 30.94 26.24 -23.59
C THR A 207 32.45 26.06 -23.49
N MET A 208 33.03 24.99 -24.07
CA MET A 208 34.47 24.96 -24.26
C MET A 208 34.87 26.04 -25.29
N PRO A 209 35.67 27.07 -24.95
CA PRO A 209 36.45 27.74 -25.98
C PRO A 209 37.26 26.65 -26.69
N PRO A 210 37.44 26.69 -28.03
CA PRO A 210 38.12 25.63 -28.77
C PRO A 210 39.59 25.57 -28.33
N ASN A 211 39.86 24.86 -27.24
CA ASN A 211 41.17 24.53 -26.78
C ASN A 211 41.42 23.09 -27.22
N PHE A 212 41.99 22.97 -28.43
CA PHE A 212 42.38 21.72 -29.06
C PHE A 212 43.36 20.88 -28.22
N ARG A 213 43.87 21.38 -27.08
CA ARG A 213 44.66 20.60 -26.11
C ARG A 213 43.83 19.83 -25.07
N GLY A 214 42.57 20.21 -24.82
CA GLY A 214 41.68 19.50 -23.89
C GLY A 214 40.98 18.29 -24.51
N ALA A 215 40.71 18.33 -25.82
CA ALA A 215 40.08 17.24 -26.56
C ALA A 215 40.97 15.99 -26.73
N VAL A 216 42.29 16.12 -26.51
CA VAL A 216 43.28 15.03 -26.63
C VAL A 216 43.77 14.50 -25.28
N ASN A 217 43.28 15.04 -24.15
CA ASN A 217 43.68 14.53 -22.84
C ASN A 217 42.48 14.39 -21.87
N PRO A 218 41.71 13.29 -21.99
CA PRO A 218 40.63 12.95 -21.04
C PRO A 218 41.12 12.77 -19.59
N PHE A 219 42.44 12.72 -19.35
CA PHE A 219 43.02 12.57 -18.02
C PHE A 219 43.08 13.88 -17.21
N ALA A 220 42.67 15.03 -17.76
CA ALA A 220 42.64 16.29 -17.03
C ALA A 220 41.47 16.39 -16.01
N ALA A 221 40.39 15.61 -16.18
CA ALA A 221 39.24 15.53 -15.26
C ALA A 221 39.39 14.44 -14.17
N VAL A 222 40.50 13.72 -14.17
CA VAL A 222 40.79 12.59 -13.28
C VAL A 222 40.92 12.93 -11.78
N PRO A 223 41.35 14.13 -11.34
CA PRO A 223 41.52 14.40 -9.91
C PRO A 223 40.24 14.28 -9.08
N GLU A 224 39.10 14.79 -9.56
CA GLU A 224 37.82 14.73 -8.83
C GLU A 224 37.20 13.32 -8.85
N ALA A 225 37.31 12.62 -9.99
CA ALA A 225 36.89 11.23 -10.12
C ALA A 225 37.73 10.31 -9.21
N ILE A 226 39.04 10.56 -9.05
CA ILE A 226 39.91 9.86 -8.09
C ILE A 226 39.45 10.16 -6.67
N VAL A 227 39.17 11.41 -6.29
CA VAL A 227 38.76 11.74 -4.91
C VAL A 227 37.45 11.06 -4.52
N GLN A 228 36.44 11.03 -5.40
CA GLN A 228 35.19 10.32 -5.12
C GLN A 228 35.34 8.79 -5.16
N SER A 229 36.15 8.27 -6.08
CA SER A 229 36.52 6.85 -6.10
C SER A 229 37.30 6.45 -4.85
N VAL A 230 38.16 7.32 -4.32
CA VAL A 230 38.93 7.11 -3.08
C VAL A 230 38.03 7.18 -1.84
N ARG A 231 36.91 7.92 -1.86
CA ARG A 231 35.91 7.87 -0.78
C ARG A 231 35.13 6.55 -0.80
N LEU A 232 34.63 6.14 -1.97
CA LEU A 232 33.97 4.84 -2.13
C LEU A 232 34.93 3.69 -1.80
N LEU A 233 36.15 3.71 -2.35
CA LEU A 233 37.22 2.79 -2.01
C LEU A 233 37.58 2.89 -0.53
N GLY A 234 37.53 4.07 0.09
CA GLY A 234 37.81 4.27 1.50
C GLY A 234 36.77 3.60 2.41
N ASP A 235 35.48 3.71 2.09
CA ASP A 235 34.41 3.05 2.82
C ASP A 235 34.31 1.54 2.50
N VAL A 236 34.60 1.16 1.27
CA VAL A 236 34.79 -0.25 0.86
C VAL A 236 36.01 -0.86 1.55
N TYR A 237 37.12 -0.13 1.64
CA TYR A 237 38.36 -0.56 2.31
C TYR A 237 38.17 -0.59 3.83
N ARG A 238 37.41 0.35 4.40
CA ARG A 238 36.99 0.31 5.81
C ARG A 238 36.02 -0.85 6.07
N GLY A 239 35.21 -1.26 5.10
CA GLY A 239 34.40 -2.49 5.15
C GLY A 239 35.21 -3.78 4.97
N MET A 240 36.22 -3.78 4.10
CA MET A 240 37.08 -4.94 3.80
C MET A 240 38.15 -5.20 4.87
N PHE A 241 38.72 -4.15 5.45
CA PHE A 241 39.89 -4.20 6.34
C PHE A 241 39.68 -3.50 7.69
N GLY A 242 38.56 -2.82 7.89
CA GLY A 242 38.16 -2.37 9.23
C GLY A 242 37.83 -3.57 10.10
N ASN A 243 38.01 -3.42 11.43
CA ASN A 243 37.66 -4.42 12.42
C ASN A 243 36.36 -5.14 12.05
N PRO A 244 36.28 -6.48 12.18
CA PRO A 244 35.07 -7.22 11.87
C PRO A 244 33.91 -6.51 12.56
N LEU A 245 32.94 -6.04 11.76
CA LEU A 245 31.80 -5.26 12.22
C LEU A 245 31.33 -5.83 13.55
N SER A 246 31.32 -4.99 14.59
CA SER A 246 30.85 -5.35 15.93
C SER A 246 29.40 -5.81 15.82
N GLY A 247 29.19 -7.12 15.65
CA GLY A 247 27.86 -7.64 15.43
C GLY A 247 27.69 -8.83 14.47
N MET A 248 28.71 -9.25 13.72
CA MET A 248 28.57 -10.48 12.92
C MET A 248 28.59 -11.74 13.81
N PRO A 249 27.70 -12.73 13.56
CA PRO A 249 27.80 -14.06 14.14
C PRO A 249 29.19 -14.70 13.94
N PRO A 250 29.76 -15.37 14.97
CA PRO A 250 31.00 -16.12 14.82
C PRO A 250 30.87 -17.21 13.74
N GLY A 251 31.84 -17.33 12.84
CA GLY A 251 31.88 -18.40 11.83
C GLY A 251 31.19 -18.08 10.49
N LEU A 252 30.75 -16.83 10.28
CA LEU A 252 30.41 -16.35 8.94
C LEU A 252 31.67 -16.26 8.07
N PRO A 253 31.64 -16.72 6.80
CA PRO A 253 32.64 -16.32 5.81
C PRO A 253 32.67 -14.80 5.74
N ASN A 254 33.85 -14.17 5.56
CA ASN A 254 33.90 -12.74 5.29
C ASN A 254 33.03 -12.46 4.05
N PRO A 255 31.91 -11.73 4.15
CA PRO A 255 31.08 -11.40 2.98
C PRO A 255 31.89 -10.64 1.92
N TRP A 256 33.00 -10.05 2.35
CA TRP A 256 33.93 -9.22 1.61
C TRP A 256 35.23 -9.95 1.25
N ASP A 257 35.25 -11.29 1.25
CA ASP A 257 36.33 -12.06 0.63
C ASP A 257 36.60 -11.50 -0.79
N PRO A 258 37.85 -11.11 -1.12
CA PRO A 258 38.22 -10.58 -2.42
C PRO A 258 37.66 -11.38 -3.60
N VAL A 259 37.53 -12.71 -3.49
CA VAL A 259 36.96 -13.55 -4.55
C VAL A 259 35.44 -13.37 -4.67
N THR A 260 34.72 -13.31 -3.55
CA THR A 260 33.26 -13.07 -3.51
C THR A 260 32.91 -11.63 -3.91
N TYR A 261 33.72 -10.67 -3.49
CA TYR A 261 33.61 -9.26 -3.86
C TYR A 261 34.01 -9.02 -5.33
N SER A 262 35.00 -9.74 -5.86
CA SER A 262 35.31 -9.75 -7.29
C SER A 262 34.23 -10.42 -8.14
N ARG A 263 33.23 -11.08 -7.55
CA ARG A 263 32.04 -11.59 -8.26
C ARG A 263 30.90 -10.56 -8.23
N LEU A 264 30.73 -9.84 -7.12
CA LEU A 264 29.87 -8.64 -7.00
C LEU A 264 30.36 -7.46 -7.86
N LEU A 265 31.68 -7.30 -7.99
CA LEU A 265 32.37 -6.26 -8.78
C LEU A 265 33.07 -6.78 -10.06
N ASN A 266 32.98 -8.07 -10.39
CA ASN A 266 33.31 -8.57 -11.73
C ASN A 266 32.61 -7.86 -12.90
N PRO A 267 31.44 -7.21 -12.72
CA PRO A 267 30.91 -6.34 -13.78
C PRO A 267 31.85 -5.17 -14.13
N PHE A 268 32.69 -4.76 -13.17
CA PHE A 268 33.66 -3.66 -13.31
C PHE A 268 35.04 -4.24 -13.59
N CYS A 269 35.18 -5.01 -14.67
CA CYS A 269 36.49 -5.47 -15.12
C CYS A 269 37.32 -4.24 -15.56
N TRP A 270 38.11 -3.69 -14.62
CA TRP A 270 38.91 -2.47 -14.77
C TRP A 270 39.87 -2.49 -15.98
N THR A 271 40.17 -3.68 -16.52
CA THR A 271 40.98 -3.87 -17.72
C THR A 271 40.24 -3.49 -19.02
N GLU A 272 38.90 -3.56 -19.05
CA GLU A 272 38.08 -3.27 -20.26
C GLU A 272 37.77 -1.76 -20.40
N LEU A 273 37.73 -1.00 -19.29
CA LEU A 273 37.52 0.46 -19.29
C LEU A 273 38.63 1.26 -19.98
N PHE A 274 39.81 0.65 -20.16
CA PHE A 274 40.99 1.28 -20.78
C PHE A 274 41.43 0.63 -22.09
N ASP A 275 40.63 -0.27 -22.70
CA ASP A 275 40.90 -0.81 -24.03
C ASP A 275 40.24 0.07 -25.13
N PRO A 276 41.01 0.91 -25.83
CA PRO A 276 40.46 1.82 -26.84
C PRO A 276 39.88 1.11 -28.08
N VAL A 277 40.10 -0.20 -28.25
CA VAL A 277 39.67 -0.95 -29.44
C VAL A 277 38.21 -1.44 -29.34
N ARG A 278 37.65 -1.58 -28.13
CA ARG A 278 36.27 -2.07 -27.90
C ARG A 278 35.20 -1.01 -27.60
N ILE A 279 35.60 0.24 -27.35
CA ILE A 279 34.70 1.38 -27.04
C ILE A 279 33.73 1.76 -28.20
N ARG A 280 33.85 1.11 -29.39
CA ARG A 280 32.94 1.35 -30.52
C ARG A 280 31.53 0.77 -30.36
N ASN A 281 31.26 -0.11 -29.39
CA ASN A 281 29.93 -0.68 -29.13
C ASN A 281 29.41 -0.30 -27.72
N THR A 282 28.83 0.90 -27.60
CA THR A 282 28.30 1.51 -26.37
C THR A 282 27.17 0.72 -25.68
N SER A 283 26.57 -0.29 -26.33
CA SER A 283 25.54 -1.14 -25.74
C SER A 283 26.08 -2.23 -24.81
N GLN A 284 27.38 -2.58 -24.87
CA GLN A 284 27.94 -3.68 -24.07
C GLN A 284 28.41 -3.27 -22.67
N LEU A 285 28.92 -2.04 -22.47
CA LEU A 285 29.47 -1.63 -21.17
C LEU A 285 28.38 -1.50 -20.08
N GLY A 286 27.19 -0.99 -20.46
CA GLY A 286 26.03 -0.95 -19.57
C GLY A 286 25.49 -2.36 -19.27
N LEU A 287 25.56 -3.26 -20.26
CA LEU A 287 25.20 -4.66 -20.11
C LEU A 287 26.19 -5.38 -19.18
N GLU A 288 27.49 -5.09 -19.24
CA GLU A 288 28.51 -5.69 -18.38
C GLU A 288 28.38 -5.24 -16.92
N VAL A 289 28.14 -3.95 -16.68
CA VAL A 289 27.86 -3.41 -15.33
C VAL A 289 26.59 -4.04 -14.71
N LEU A 290 25.55 -4.26 -15.53
CA LEU A 290 24.33 -4.95 -15.13
C LEU A 290 24.54 -6.46 -14.95
N THR A 291 25.24 -7.13 -15.87
CA THR A 291 25.40 -8.59 -15.87
C THR A 291 26.21 -9.09 -14.69
N GLY A 292 27.18 -8.33 -14.20
CA GLY A 292 27.96 -8.78 -13.06
C GLY A 292 27.33 -8.46 -11.68
N LEU A 293 26.37 -7.53 -11.60
CA LEU A 293 25.58 -7.29 -10.39
C LEU A 293 24.26 -8.11 -10.39
N GLN A 294 23.79 -8.56 -11.56
CA GLN A 294 22.43 -9.08 -11.76
C GLN A 294 22.28 -10.26 -12.76
N LEU A 295 23.30 -11.06 -13.08
CA LEU A 295 23.07 -12.38 -13.74
C LEU A 295 22.58 -13.45 -12.75
N GLN A 296 21.52 -13.12 -12.00
CA GLN A 296 20.43 -14.07 -11.86
C GLN A 296 19.32 -13.53 -12.76
N THR A 297 18.76 -14.36 -13.64
CA THR A 297 17.54 -14.03 -14.41
C THR A 297 16.36 -13.66 -13.49
N ALA A 298 16.52 -13.84 -12.17
CA ALA A 298 15.60 -13.46 -11.10
C ALA A 298 16.33 -12.62 -10.04
N VAL A 299 15.75 -11.49 -9.63
CA VAL A 299 16.14 -10.76 -8.42
C VAL A 299 15.27 -11.25 -7.28
N ASN A 300 15.87 -11.87 -6.26
CA ASN A 300 15.15 -12.23 -5.05
C ASN A 300 14.76 -10.96 -4.30
N THR A 301 13.48 -10.82 -3.94
CA THR A 301 13.02 -9.73 -3.10
C THR A 301 12.50 -10.32 -1.79
N LEU A 302 13.19 -9.99 -0.70
CA LEU A 302 12.88 -10.49 0.63
C LEU A 302 11.96 -9.53 1.36
N ASN A 303 11.06 -10.08 2.15
CA ASN A 303 10.32 -9.30 3.12
C ASN A 303 9.78 -10.14 4.28
N ARG A 304 9.27 -9.51 5.33
CA ARG A 304 8.54 -10.19 6.40
C ARG A 304 7.05 -9.90 6.26
N LYS A 305 6.32 -10.94 5.88
CA LYS A 305 4.87 -10.90 5.87
C LYS A 305 4.33 -11.20 7.26
N GLN A 306 3.68 -10.20 7.86
CA GLN A 306 3.11 -10.30 9.19
C GLN A 306 1.83 -9.50 9.33
N PHE A 307 0.90 -9.97 10.16
CA PHE A 307 -0.35 -9.27 10.43
C PHE A 307 -0.65 -9.24 11.92
N PRO A 308 -1.11 -8.10 12.46
CA PRO A 308 -1.36 -7.96 13.89
C PRO A 308 -2.52 -8.85 14.37
N GLU A 309 -2.52 -9.26 15.63
CA GLU A 309 -3.64 -9.95 16.26
C GLU A 309 -4.69 -8.91 16.69
N ALA A 310 -5.97 -9.10 16.33
CA ALA A 310 -7.00 -8.08 16.54
C ALA A 310 -7.17 -7.69 18.02
N GLY A 311 -7.22 -8.68 18.92
CA GLY A 311 -7.33 -8.44 20.37
C GLY A 311 -6.02 -8.07 21.06
N ALA A 312 -4.87 -8.23 20.38
CA ALA A 312 -3.55 -7.91 20.92
C ALA A 312 -2.63 -7.37 19.80
N PRO A 313 -2.86 -6.14 19.31
CA PRO A 313 -2.21 -5.65 18.10
C PRO A 313 -0.68 -5.65 18.16
N HIS A 314 -0.07 -5.60 19.34
CA HIS A 314 1.38 -5.72 19.54
C HIS A 314 1.95 -7.11 19.22
N ARG A 315 1.09 -8.10 18.96
CA ARG A 315 1.45 -9.46 18.53
C ARG A 315 1.02 -9.66 17.09
N ALA A 316 1.73 -10.52 16.37
CA ALA A 316 1.35 -10.96 15.05
C ALA A 316 0.54 -12.26 15.14
N CYS A 317 -0.65 -12.27 14.53
CA CYS A 317 -1.44 -13.49 14.35
C CYS A 317 -0.86 -14.41 13.26
N TYR A 318 -0.02 -13.85 12.39
CA TYR A 318 0.74 -14.53 11.36
C TYR A 318 2.06 -13.81 11.14
N SER A 319 3.17 -14.54 11.00
CA SER A 319 4.47 -14.00 10.59
C SER A 319 5.28 -15.06 9.83
N THR A 320 5.91 -14.66 8.74
CA THR A 320 6.88 -15.46 7.96
C THR A 320 7.78 -14.53 7.14
N ILE A 321 8.95 -15.00 6.74
CA ILE A 321 9.78 -14.33 5.73
C ILE A 321 9.31 -14.81 4.37
N THR A 322 9.13 -13.90 3.42
CA THR A 322 8.75 -14.23 2.04
C THR A 322 9.88 -13.86 1.10
N ASN A 323 10.15 -14.73 0.13
CA ASN A 323 10.98 -14.40 -1.03
C ASN A 323 10.06 -14.34 -2.26
N ALA A 324 10.07 -13.23 -2.98
CA ALA A 324 9.34 -13.07 -4.22
C ALA A 324 10.34 -12.80 -5.37
N PRO A 325 10.70 -13.81 -6.16
CA PRO A 325 11.63 -13.62 -7.27
C PRO A 325 10.98 -12.77 -8.38
N LEU A 326 11.68 -11.72 -8.79
CA LEU A 326 11.32 -10.86 -9.92
C LEU A 326 12.23 -11.17 -11.10
N GLN A 327 11.68 -11.77 -12.15
CA GLN A 327 12.44 -12.24 -13.31
C GLN A 327 12.39 -11.27 -14.47
N PHE A 328 13.53 -10.97 -15.09
CA PHE A 328 13.53 -10.32 -16.40
C PHE A 328 13.14 -11.35 -17.45
N ARG A 329 12.03 -11.11 -18.14
CA ARG A 329 11.63 -11.88 -19.32
C ARG A 329 12.43 -11.44 -20.54
N GLU A 330 12.53 -10.13 -20.72
CA GLU A 330 13.24 -9.51 -21.82
C GLU A 330 13.80 -8.16 -21.38
N ILE A 331 14.99 -7.80 -21.85
CA ILE A 331 15.59 -6.48 -21.66
C ILE A 331 15.69 -5.83 -23.03
N TYR A 332 14.96 -4.75 -23.22
CA TYR A 332 14.92 -3.99 -24.47
C TYR A 332 16.11 -3.03 -24.58
N ALA A 333 16.45 -2.37 -23.47
CA ALA A 333 17.54 -1.41 -23.44
C ALA A 333 18.00 -1.12 -22.00
N SER A 334 19.21 -0.62 -21.86
CA SER A 334 19.76 -0.18 -20.58
C SER A 334 20.90 0.82 -20.77
N GLY A 335 21.23 1.61 -19.75
CA GLY A 335 22.40 2.49 -19.81
C GLY A 335 22.64 3.31 -18.55
N LEU A 336 23.67 4.16 -18.60
CA LEU A 336 23.97 5.15 -17.57
C LEU A 336 23.03 6.35 -17.69
N LEU A 337 22.54 6.83 -16.56
CA LEU A 337 21.86 8.11 -16.46
C LEU A 337 22.90 9.23 -16.36
N GLY A 338 22.69 10.32 -17.09
CA GLY A 338 23.62 11.45 -17.10
C GLY A 338 25.01 11.07 -17.62
N ALA A 339 25.11 10.18 -18.61
CA ALA A 339 26.37 9.61 -19.10
C ALA A 339 27.44 10.69 -19.41
N ALA A 340 27.07 11.83 -19.98
CA ALA A 340 27.99 12.95 -20.21
C ALA A 340 28.64 13.48 -18.92
N ASN A 341 27.87 13.56 -17.83
CA ASN A 341 28.35 13.96 -16.51
C ASN A 341 29.29 12.89 -15.93
N VAL A 342 28.91 11.61 -16.05
CA VAL A 342 29.74 10.49 -15.61
C VAL A 342 31.08 10.46 -16.35
N TYR A 343 31.07 10.60 -17.68
CA TYR A 343 32.30 10.67 -18.48
C TYR A 343 33.16 11.91 -18.18
N ALA A 344 32.54 12.98 -17.68
CA ALA A 344 33.25 14.16 -17.19
C ALA A 344 33.75 14.02 -15.74
N GLY A 345 33.60 12.84 -15.11
CA GLY A 345 34.07 12.55 -13.74
C GLY A 345 33.03 12.77 -12.64
N GLN A 346 31.83 13.24 -12.97
CA GLN A 346 30.72 13.39 -12.02
C GLN A 346 29.93 12.09 -11.94
N LEU A 347 30.34 11.18 -11.05
CA LEU A 347 29.75 9.85 -10.92
C LEU A 347 28.26 9.86 -10.57
N SER A 348 27.74 10.95 -10.01
CA SER A 348 26.31 11.13 -9.77
C SER A 348 25.47 11.29 -11.03
N GLY A 349 26.10 11.38 -12.20
CA GLY A 349 25.38 11.69 -13.44
C GLY A 349 24.74 13.08 -13.41
N GLY A 350 25.15 13.96 -12.49
CA GLY A 350 24.53 15.27 -12.24
C GLY A 350 23.17 15.21 -11.54
N TYR A 351 22.79 14.04 -11.00
CA TYR A 351 21.56 13.87 -10.22
C TYR A 351 21.80 14.21 -8.76
N ARG A 352 20.78 14.77 -8.11
CA ARG A 352 20.73 15.03 -6.66
C ARG A 352 19.36 14.68 -6.13
N VAL A 353 19.34 13.97 -5.00
CA VAL A 353 18.11 13.58 -4.30
C VAL A 353 18.00 14.43 -3.03
N HIS A 354 16.97 15.24 -2.97
CA HIS A 354 16.66 16.10 -1.82
C HIS A 354 15.62 15.39 -0.96
N ILE A 355 15.95 15.13 0.30
CA ILE A 355 15.14 14.37 1.24
C ILE A 355 14.83 15.28 2.44
N PRO A 356 13.60 15.80 2.56
CA PRO A 356 13.19 16.55 3.74
C PRO A 356 13.20 15.67 4.99
N ALA A 357 13.62 16.23 6.11
CA ALA A 357 13.50 15.60 7.42
C ALA A 357 12.02 15.60 7.82
N ILE A 358 11.46 14.39 7.89
CA ILE A 358 10.08 14.14 8.32
C ILE A 358 10.16 13.22 9.54
N ASP A 359 9.63 13.66 10.68
CA ASP A 359 9.74 12.92 11.94
C ASP A 359 9.14 11.52 11.87
N THR A 360 8.05 11.38 11.13
CA THR A 360 7.34 10.10 10.97
C THR A 360 7.99 9.18 9.93
N LEU A 361 8.97 9.67 9.18
CA LEU A 361 9.73 8.89 8.21
C LEU A 361 11.16 9.47 8.05
N PRO A 362 12.05 9.28 9.05
CA PRO A 362 13.38 9.84 9.02
C PRO A 362 14.29 9.02 8.08
N LEU A 363 14.09 9.13 6.76
CA LEU A 363 14.72 8.26 5.75
C LEU A 363 16.26 8.24 5.84
N VAL A 364 16.87 9.41 6.01
CA VAL A 364 18.32 9.54 6.09
C VAL A 364 18.87 8.80 7.31
N ASP A 365 18.25 8.95 8.48
CA ASP A 365 18.69 8.30 9.71
C ASP A 365 18.35 6.80 9.72
N LEU A 366 17.16 6.43 9.23
CA LEU A 366 16.67 5.05 9.13
C LEU A 366 17.61 4.20 8.27
N LEU A 367 18.01 4.73 7.11
CA LEU A 367 18.83 4.01 6.13
C LEU A 367 20.32 4.34 6.25
N GLY A 368 20.68 5.27 7.14
CA GLY A 368 22.05 5.77 7.29
C GLY A 368 22.61 6.37 6.00
N LEU A 369 21.79 7.08 5.21
CA LEU A 369 22.25 7.73 3.98
C LEU A 369 23.34 8.78 4.29
N ASP A 370 24.27 8.97 3.37
CA ASP A 370 25.40 9.91 3.53
C ASP A 370 25.14 11.20 2.70
N PRO A 371 24.52 12.24 3.30
CA PRO A 371 24.25 13.48 2.57
C PRO A 371 25.53 14.25 2.29
N VAL A 372 25.63 14.80 1.07
CA VAL A 372 26.73 15.69 0.67
C VAL A 372 26.51 17.13 1.15
N GLU A 373 25.26 17.48 1.44
CA GLU A 373 24.82 18.81 1.85
C GLU A 373 23.54 18.70 2.69
N SER A 374 23.38 19.57 3.68
CA SER A 374 22.16 19.72 4.47
C SER A 374 21.86 21.21 4.63
N PHE A 375 20.61 21.61 4.42
CA PHE A 375 20.18 23.00 4.59
C PHE A 375 18.76 23.07 5.16
N CYS A 376 18.30 24.25 5.55
CA CYS A 376 16.89 24.48 5.88
C CYS A 376 16.20 25.16 4.69
N ASP A 377 15.04 24.67 4.29
CA ASP A 377 14.25 25.31 3.24
C ASP A 377 13.55 26.59 3.73
N ALA A 378 12.77 27.23 2.86
CA ALA A 378 12.06 28.47 3.20
C ALA A 378 11.04 28.31 4.35
N SER A 379 10.60 27.10 4.65
CA SER A 379 9.72 26.79 5.78
C SER A 379 10.48 26.49 7.08
N GLY A 380 11.82 26.45 7.02
CA GLY A 380 12.68 26.05 8.14
C GLY A 380 12.87 24.54 8.25
N GLN A 381 12.29 23.74 7.35
CA GLN A 381 12.44 22.29 7.35
C GLN A 381 13.84 21.91 6.88
N ARG A 382 14.53 21.03 7.64
CA ARG A 382 15.83 20.49 7.22
C ARG A 382 15.63 19.62 5.97
N VAL A 383 16.49 19.80 4.98
CA VAL A 383 16.55 19.01 3.76
C VAL A 383 17.99 18.51 3.60
N ASP A 384 18.11 17.20 3.44
CA ASP A 384 19.38 16.52 3.19
C ASP A 384 19.50 16.17 1.70
N VAL A 385 20.66 16.46 1.11
CA VAL A 385 20.94 16.19 -0.30
C VAL A 385 21.89 15.03 -0.42
N VAL A 386 21.48 13.98 -1.13
CA VAL A 386 22.30 12.80 -1.40
C VAL A 386 22.58 12.72 -2.89
N GLU A 387 23.85 12.50 -3.25
CA GLU A 387 24.26 12.27 -4.63
C GLU A 387 24.35 10.75 -4.90
N PRO A 388 23.67 10.23 -5.94
CA PRO A 388 23.83 8.84 -6.30
C PRO A 388 25.23 8.56 -6.85
N VAL A 389 25.59 7.29 -7.00
CA VAL A 389 26.83 6.84 -7.64
C VAL A 389 26.49 5.94 -8.81
N LEU A 390 26.92 6.33 -10.01
CA LEU A 390 26.69 5.61 -11.26
C LEU A 390 25.20 5.27 -11.47
N PRO A 391 24.30 6.26 -11.52
CA PRO A 391 22.88 6.00 -11.72
C PRO A 391 22.65 5.35 -13.09
N THR A 392 21.72 4.38 -13.15
CA THR A 392 21.45 3.57 -14.35
C THR A 392 19.96 3.46 -14.63
N TRP A 393 19.63 3.01 -15.83
CA TRP A 393 18.27 2.68 -16.21
C TRP A 393 18.21 1.38 -17.00
N VAL A 394 17.07 0.70 -16.91
CA VAL A 394 16.75 -0.52 -17.63
C VAL A 394 15.31 -0.43 -18.13
N ASN A 395 15.09 -0.88 -19.36
CA ASN A 395 13.77 -1.05 -19.97
C ASN A 395 13.59 -2.52 -20.32
N GLY A 396 12.50 -3.13 -19.91
CA GLY A 396 12.24 -4.55 -20.14
C GLY A 396 10.90 -5.01 -19.63
N ASP A 397 10.62 -6.28 -19.85
CA ASP A 397 9.46 -6.97 -19.29
C ASP A 397 9.90 -7.83 -18.11
N LEU A 398 9.12 -7.77 -17.04
CA LEU A 398 9.37 -8.52 -15.82
C LEU A 398 8.25 -9.52 -15.58
N ARG A 399 8.58 -10.55 -14.81
CA ARG A 399 7.63 -11.52 -14.27
C ARG A 399 7.86 -11.69 -12.80
N LEU A 400 6.86 -11.36 -12.00
CA LEU A 400 6.81 -11.75 -10.61
C LEU A 400 6.36 -13.21 -10.55
N THR A 401 7.26 -14.10 -10.12
CA THR A 401 6.93 -15.53 -10.01
C THR A 401 6.20 -15.84 -8.71
N GLU A 402 5.82 -17.11 -8.53
CA GLU A 402 5.31 -17.58 -7.23
C GLU A 402 6.30 -17.23 -6.12
N ALA A 403 5.78 -16.68 -5.02
CA ALA A 403 6.58 -16.34 -3.86
C ALA A 403 6.70 -17.56 -2.94
N GLU A 404 7.82 -17.67 -2.24
CA GLU A 404 8.09 -18.73 -1.27
C GLU A 404 8.00 -18.18 0.15
N ASN A 405 7.39 -18.95 1.06
CA ASN A 405 7.48 -18.68 2.49
C ASN A 405 8.73 -19.37 3.05
N HIS A 406 9.65 -18.59 3.58
CA HIS A 406 10.85 -19.02 4.29
C HIS A 406 10.65 -18.83 5.81
N GLU A 407 11.09 -19.82 6.58
CA GLU A 407 10.76 -20.03 8.00
C GLU A 407 9.34 -20.54 8.32
N THR A 408 9.24 -21.22 9.46
CA THR A 408 7.98 -21.79 9.94
C THR A 408 6.97 -20.68 10.21
N ARG A 409 5.73 -20.86 9.74
CA ARG A 409 4.61 -19.98 10.08
C ARG A 409 4.51 -19.88 11.59
N THR A 410 4.72 -18.69 12.12
CA THR A 410 4.64 -18.49 13.56
C THR A 410 3.42 -17.63 13.88
N VAL A 411 2.61 -18.15 14.80
CA VAL A 411 1.42 -17.48 15.32
C VAL A 411 1.78 -16.90 16.68
N CYS A 412 1.22 -15.75 17.03
CA CYS A 412 1.31 -15.18 18.38
C CYS A 412 2.73 -14.72 18.80
N VAL A 413 3.55 -14.29 17.85
CA VAL A 413 4.88 -13.68 18.07
C VAL A 413 4.78 -12.17 18.26
N PRO A 414 5.77 -11.47 18.84
CA PRO A 414 5.82 -10.02 18.83
C PRO A 414 5.73 -9.48 17.39
N PHE A 415 4.87 -8.49 17.16
CA PHE A 415 4.78 -7.83 15.87
C PHE A 415 5.98 -6.91 15.68
N ARG A 416 6.65 -6.99 14.53
CA ARG A 416 7.81 -6.14 14.22
C ARG A 416 7.33 -4.85 13.56
N ASN A 417 7.33 -3.77 14.32
CA ASN A 417 6.94 -2.42 13.90
C ASN A 417 8.14 -1.49 13.70
N THR A 418 9.33 -2.05 13.44
CA THR A 418 10.59 -1.28 13.30
C THR A 418 10.62 -0.41 12.04
N LEU A 419 9.73 -0.67 11.09
CA LEU A 419 9.54 0.16 9.90
C LEU A 419 8.39 1.15 10.09
N PRO A 420 8.56 2.46 9.78
CA PRO A 420 7.50 3.45 9.93
C PRO A 420 6.22 3.13 9.15
N GLN A 421 6.35 2.57 7.94
CA GLN A 421 5.21 2.19 7.07
C GLN A 421 4.47 0.90 7.49
N SER A 422 4.93 0.22 8.55
CA SER A 422 4.30 -1.00 9.04
C SER A 422 2.95 -0.74 9.73
N ARG A 423 2.74 0.46 10.29
CA ARG A 423 1.52 0.86 11.01
C ARG A 423 1.17 2.33 10.79
N PRO A 424 0.65 2.69 9.62
CA PRO A 424 0.52 4.09 9.25
C PRO A 424 -0.44 4.89 10.15
N ALA A 425 -1.52 4.29 10.68
CA ALA A 425 -2.42 4.97 11.64
C ALA A 425 -2.23 4.58 13.13
N GLY A 426 -1.26 3.72 13.46
CA GLY A 426 -1.06 3.21 14.84
C GLY A 426 -1.87 1.95 15.17
N VAL A 427 -2.18 1.73 16.47
CA VAL A 427 -2.89 0.54 16.96
C VAL A 427 -4.15 0.88 17.77
N PRO A 428 -5.22 0.05 17.70
CA PRO A 428 -6.42 0.30 18.49
C PRO A 428 -6.14 0.20 20.01
N PRO A 429 -6.98 0.81 20.86
CA PRO A 429 -8.22 1.50 20.50
C PRO A 429 -8.01 2.88 19.85
N PHE A 430 -8.89 3.21 18.90
CA PHE A 430 -8.95 4.52 18.26
C PHE A 430 -10.06 5.37 18.85
N VAL A 431 -9.86 6.69 18.87
CA VAL A 431 -10.86 7.67 19.29
C VAL A 431 -10.95 8.79 18.27
N ALA A 432 -12.16 9.12 17.85
CA ALA A 432 -12.46 10.36 17.14
C ALA A 432 -13.12 11.32 18.13
N THR A 433 -12.59 12.54 18.25
CA THR A 433 -13.13 13.52 19.21
C THR A 433 -14.36 14.24 18.68
N ARG A 434 -14.54 14.26 17.35
CA ARG A 434 -15.74 14.75 16.66
C ARG A 434 -16.04 13.83 15.50
N GLY A 435 -17.32 13.61 15.23
CA GLY A 435 -17.70 12.94 14.01
C GLY A 435 -19.17 13.10 13.68
N ALA A 436 -19.48 12.94 12.40
CA ALA A 436 -20.83 12.94 11.89
C ALA A 436 -21.10 11.59 11.21
N LEU A 437 -22.18 10.93 11.62
CA LEU A 437 -22.70 9.74 10.94
C LEU A 437 -23.98 10.12 10.20
N ARG A 438 -24.13 9.59 8.99
CA ARG A 438 -25.39 9.59 8.23
C ARG A 438 -25.71 8.15 7.90
N VAL A 439 -26.96 7.75 8.10
CA VAL A 439 -27.41 6.37 7.92
C VAL A 439 -28.53 6.36 6.91
N LEU A 440 -28.34 5.63 5.82
CA LEU A 440 -29.30 5.47 4.74
C LEU A 440 -29.69 3.99 4.64
N PRO A 441 -30.88 3.59 5.13
CA PRO A 441 -31.36 2.23 4.95
C PRO A 441 -31.82 2.02 3.51
N LEU A 442 -31.25 1.01 2.85
CA LEU A 442 -31.60 0.56 1.50
C LEU A 442 -32.33 -0.78 1.58
N GLU A 443 -33.38 -0.93 0.79
CA GLU A 443 -34.12 -2.20 0.68
C GLU A 443 -33.27 -3.26 -0.03
N ALA A 444 -33.33 -4.48 0.49
CA ALA A 444 -32.54 -5.60 0.02
C ALA A 444 -33.33 -6.91 0.10
N ASN A 445 -33.01 -7.83 -0.80
CA ASN A 445 -33.58 -9.16 -0.78
C ASN A 445 -32.99 -9.99 0.38
N GLN A 446 -33.83 -10.34 1.36
CA GLN A 446 -33.43 -11.15 2.53
C GLN A 446 -32.77 -12.49 2.17
N ASN A 447 -33.20 -13.16 1.08
CA ASN A 447 -32.59 -14.42 0.65
C ASN A 447 -31.19 -14.19 0.08
N ALA A 448 -30.99 -13.12 -0.69
CA ALA A 448 -29.66 -12.73 -1.18
C ALA A 448 -28.72 -12.35 -0.03
N LEU A 449 -29.23 -11.64 0.98
CA LEU A 449 -28.45 -11.34 2.20
C LEU A 449 -28.06 -12.63 2.94
N GLN A 450 -28.97 -13.60 3.07
CA GLN A 450 -28.65 -14.89 3.68
C GLN A 450 -27.63 -15.67 2.86
N GLU A 451 -27.79 -15.71 1.53
CA GLU A 451 -26.83 -16.35 0.62
C GLU A 451 -25.43 -15.73 0.77
N PHE A 452 -25.36 -14.39 0.85
CA PHE A 452 -24.10 -13.70 1.12
C PHE A 452 -23.51 -14.10 2.48
N VAL A 453 -24.30 -14.12 3.55
CA VAL A 453 -23.85 -14.55 4.89
C VAL A 453 -23.37 -16.00 4.86
N ASP A 454 -24.03 -16.87 4.11
CA ASP A 454 -23.65 -18.27 3.97
C ASP A 454 -22.31 -18.43 3.27
N GLN A 455 -22.10 -17.67 2.18
CA GLN A 455 -20.84 -17.66 1.43
C GLN A 455 -19.71 -16.96 2.18
N TYR A 456 -20.01 -15.94 2.99
CA TYR A 456 -19.01 -15.14 3.69
C TYR A 456 -18.62 -15.70 5.07
N LEU A 457 -19.60 -15.90 5.96
CA LEU A 457 -19.34 -16.31 7.35
C LEU A 457 -19.48 -17.83 7.55
N ASN A 458 -20.54 -18.44 7.01
CA ASN A 458 -20.83 -19.85 7.30
C ASN A 458 -19.94 -20.85 6.54
N VAL A 459 -19.11 -20.38 5.59
CA VAL A 459 -18.06 -21.18 4.94
C VAL A 459 -17.06 -21.76 5.95
N LEU A 460 -16.90 -21.10 7.10
CA LEU A 460 -16.01 -21.55 8.18
C LEU A 460 -16.49 -22.83 8.87
N LYS A 461 -17.76 -23.22 8.70
CA LYS A 461 -18.38 -24.42 9.31
C LYS A 461 -18.10 -24.53 10.81
N LEU A 462 -18.46 -23.47 11.54
CA LEU A 462 -18.25 -23.41 12.98
C LEU A 462 -19.03 -24.52 13.71
N PRO A 463 -18.48 -25.13 14.78
CA PRO A 463 -19.07 -26.33 15.38
C PRO A 463 -20.41 -26.11 16.10
N SER A 464 -20.63 -24.92 16.67
CA SER A 464 -21.70 -24.69 17.64
C SER A 464 -22.91 -23.93 17.08
N GLY A 465 -22.87 -23.47 15.82
CA GLY A 465 -23.96 -22.64 15.30
C GLY A 465 -23.78 -22.16 13.87
N ARG A 466 -24.66 -21.24 13.46
CA ARG A 466 -24.61 -20.58 12.16
C ARG A 466 -25.02 -19.11 12.26
N PHE A 467 -24.54 -18.30 11.32
CA PHE A 467 -25.02 -16.94 11.14
C PHE A 467 -26.26 -16.91 10.26
N GLU A 468 -27.23 -16.09 10.64
CA GLU A 468 -28.41 -15.77 9.84
C GLU A 468 -28.51 -14.26 9.60
N ALA A 469 -28.77 -13.85 8.37
CA ALA A 469 -29.08 -12.47 8.04
C ALA A 469 -30.43 -12.08 8.67
N LYS A 470 -30.51 -10.91 9.28
CA LYS A 470 -31.72 -10.43 9.96
C LYS A 470 -32.23 -9.12 9.36
N GLY A 471 -33.38 -9.19 8.70
CA GLY A 471 -34.04 -8.03 8.11
C GLY A 471 -33.69 -7.86 6.62
N ASP A 472 -34.51 -7.06 5.96
CA ASP A 472 -34.54 -6.83 4.51
C ASP A 472 -33.85 -5.51 4.13
N ARG A 473 -32.88 -5.06 4.93
CA ARG A 473 -32.21 -3.77 4.75
C ARG A 473 -30.70 -3.88 4.84
N VAL A 474 -30.03 -3.12 3.98
CA VAL A 474 -28.61 -2.79 4.07
C VAL A 474 -28.50 -1.32 4.45
N PHE A 475 -27.71 -1.02 5.46
CA PHE A 475 -27.50 0.34 5.95
C PHE A 475 -26.22 0.88 5.34
N VAL A 476 -26.35 1.92 4.52
CA VAL A 476 -25.20 2.70 4.07
C VAL A 476 -24.92 3.76 5.12
N ILE A 477 -23.78 3.65 5.78
CA ILE A 477 -23.31 4.63 6.75
C ILE A 477 -22.22 5.46 6.09
N THR A 478 -22.40 6.77 6.04
CA THR A 478 -21.30 7.69 5.73
C THR A 478 -20.84 8.34 7.03
N ALA A 479 -19.56 8.20 7.32
CA ALA A 479 -18.92 8.77 8.49
C ALA A 479 -17.92 9.85 8.09
N ASP A 480 -17.90 10.93 8.86
CA ASP A 480 -16.81 11.91 8.88
C ASP A 480 -16.23 11.86 10.29
N TYR A 481 -15.03 11.31 10.43
CA TYR A 481 -14.27 11.25 11.68
C TYR A 481 -13.25 12.39 11.65
N CYS A 482 -13.42 13.37 12.53
CA CYS A 482 -12.43 14.42 12.71
C CYS A 482 -11.56 14.11 13.92
N ASN A 483 -10.27 14.39 13.81
CA ASN A 483 -9.29 14.13 14.87
C ASN A 483 -9.30 12.68 15.37
N LEU A 484 -9.33 11.73 14.45
CA LEU A 484 -9.16 10.31 14.74
C LEU A 484 -7.70 10.07 15.15
N THR A 485 -7.48 9.41 16.29
CA THR A 485 -6.14 9.06 16.74
C THR A 485 -6.14 7.73 17.49
N SER A 486 -5.00 7.05 17.51
CA SER A 486 -4.81 5.87 18.33
C SER A 486 -4.47 6.30 19.76
N ILE A 487 -5.17 5.76 20.76
CA ILE A 487 -4.92 6.04 22.18
C ILE A 487 -3.56 5.51 22.64
N PRO A 488 -3.17 4.23 22.36
CA PRO A 488 -1.94 3.67 22.92
C PRO A 488 -0.68 4.14 22.20
N THR A 489 -0.78 4.50 20.92
CA THR A 489 0.33 5.04 20.12
C THR A 489 -0.18 6.23 19.33
N PRO A 490 -0.46 7.38 19.96
CA PRO A 490 -0.87 8.55 19.20
C PRO A 490 0.33 9.01 18.36
N THR A 491 0.10 9.50 17.16
CA THR A 491 1.15 9.99 16.24
C THR A 491 0.75 11.38 15.73
N GLY A 492 -0.53 11.53 15.44
CA GLY A 492 -1.22 12.79 15.21
C GLY A 492 -2.71 12.54 15.04
N PHE A 493 -3.37 13.47 14.36
CA PHE A 493 -4.80 13.37 14.04
C PHE A 493 -5.02 13.04 12.57
N LEU A 494 -5.87 12.05 12.32
CA LEU A 494 -6.39 11.73 11.00
C LEU A 494 -7.79 12.33 10.86
N ASP A 495 -8.04 12.97 9.73
CA ASP A 495 -9.40 13.26 9.29
C ASP A 495 -9.76 12.22 8.25
N VAL A 496 -10.85 11.49 8.49
CA VAL A 496 -11.24 10.31 7.72
C VAL A 496 -12.70 10.41 7.34
N ARG A 497 -12.99 10.27 6.06
CA ARG A 497 -14.34 10.00 5.57
C ARG A 497 -14.46 8.57 5.16
N GLU A 498 -15.56 7.95 5.56
CA GLU A 498 -15.83 6.56 5.31
C GLU A 498 -17.25 6.36 4.77
N MET A 499 -17.41 5.45 3.82
CA MET A 499 -18.71 4.88 3.47
C MET A 499 -18.69 3.37 3.69
N THR A 500 -19.61 2.90 4.53
CA THR A 500 -19.69 1.50 4.95
C THR A 500 -21.07 0.94 4.67
N PHE A 501 -21.13 -0.25 4.07
CA PHE A 501 -22.35 -1.02 3.90
C PHE A 501 -22.46 -1.99 5.06
N LEU A 502 -23.55 -1.92 5.84
CA LEU A 502 -23.80 -2.80 6.98
C LEU A 502 -25.07 -3.62 6.79
N LEU A 503 -25.04 -4.89 7.17
CA LEU A 503 -26.25 -5.70 7.36
C LEU A 503 -26.23 -6.35 8.75
N ARG A 504 -27.42 -6.65 9.28
CA ARG A 504 -27.54 -7.32 10.58
C ARG A 504 -27.42 -8.82 10.42
N VAL A 505 -26.68 -9.45 11.32
CA VAL A 505 -26.59 -10.90 11.40
C VAL A 505 -26.79 -11.37 12.83
N VAL A 506 -27.34 -12.57 12.98
CA VAL A 506 -27.54 -13.23 14.27
C VAL A 506 -26.77 -14.54 14.28
N TRP A 507 -25.98 -14.76 15.31
CA TRP A 507 -25.39 -16.06 15.60
C TRP A 507 -26.41 -16.93 16.35
N LYS A 508 -26.75 -18.08 15.78
CA LYS A 508 -27.61 -19.09 16.41
C LYS A 508 -26.77 -20.24 16.93
N ASP A 509 -26.54 -20.27 18.24
CA ASP A 509 -25.66 -21.22 18.91
C ASP A 509 -26.40 -22.54 19.24
N GLY A 510 -26.72 -23.32 18.20
CA GLY A 510 -27.28 -24.67 18.32
C GLY A 510 -28.58 -24.78 19.12
N PRO A 511 -29.06 -26.00 19.42
CA PRO A 511 -30.22 -26.21 20.27
C PRO A 511 -29.86 -25.98 21.75
N GLY A 512 -29.87 -24.71 22.20
CA GLY A 512 -29.73 -24.36 23.62
C GLY A 512 -28.92 -23.09 23.93
N GLY A 513 -28.18 -22.54 22.97
CA GLY A 513 -27.51 -21.25 23.13
C GLY A 513 -28.39 -20.06 22.74
N GLY A 514 -28.12 -18.91 23.33
CA GLY A 514 -28.87 -17.68 23.05
C GLY A 514 -28.44 -17.01 21.73
N ASP A 515 -29.40 -16.40 21.05
CA ASP A 515 -29.15 -15.60 19.85
C ASP A 515 -28.29 -14.37 20.18
N GLN A 516 -27.20 -14.18 19.42
CA GLN A 516 -26.34 -13.00 19.57
C GLN A 516 -26.35 -12.16 18.29
N GLU A 517 -26.63 -10.87 18.41
CA GLU A 517 -26.67 -9.95 17.27
C GLU A 517 -25.33 -9.27 17.00
N TYR A 518 -25.03 -9.12 15.71
CA TYR A 518 -23.85 -8.46 15.17
C TYR A 518 -24.20 -7.63 13.93
N TRP A 519 -23.29 -6.73 13.57
CA TRP A 519 -23.32 -5.97 12.33
C TRP A 519 -22.19 -6.41 11.41
N LEU A 520 -22.53 -6.94 10.24
CA LEU A 520 -21.55 -7.37 9.26
C LEU A 520 -21.24 -6.20 8.31
N ALA A 521 -19.95 -5.87 8.16
CA ALA A 521 -19.47 -4.79 7.29
C ALA A 521 -18.71 -5.36 6.06
N PRO A 522 -19.43 -5.82 5.02
CA PRO A 522 -18.80 -6.43 3.85
C PRO A 522 -18.01 -5.48 2.95
N TYR A 523 -18.35 -4.19 2.96
CA TYR A 523 -17.69 -3.18 2.14
C TYR A 523 -17.47 -1.92 2.95
N ILE A 524 -16.21 -1.48 3.02
CA ILE A 524 -15.79 -0.23 3.65
C ILE A 524 -14.94 0.54 2.65
N PHE A 525 -15.23 1.82 2.47
CA PHE A 525 -14.47 2.71 1.60
C PHE A 525 -14.03 3.93 2.38
N CYS A 526 -12.72 4.22 2.38
CA CYS A 526 -12.13 5.31 3.15
C CYS A 526 -11.34 6.25 2.23
N ASP A 527 -11.28 7.54 2.56
CA ASP A 527 -10.46 8.53 1.81
C ASP A 527 -9.03 8.70 2.33
N ASN A 528 -8.68 7.95 3.37
CA ASN A 528 -7.38 7.95 4.02
C ASN A 528 -6.74 6.56 3.91
N ASP A 529 -5.54 6.48 3.33
CA ASP A 529 -4.83 5.22 3.08
C ASP A 529 -4.27 4.59 4.36
N ALA A 530 -3.77 5.42 5.28
CA ALA A 530 -3.32 4.97 6.59
C ALA A 530 -4.46 4.26 7.36
N TRP A 531 -5.64 4.88 7.39
CA TRP A 531 -6.82 4.29 8.02
C TRP A 531 -7.26 3.01 7.30
N ALA A 532 -7.38 3.03 5.97
CA ALA A 532 -7.78 1.87 5.19
C ALA A 532 -6.87 0.66 5.45
N ILE A 533 -5.55 0.84 5.44
CA ILE A 533 -4.57 -0.22 5.78
C ILE A 533 -4.81 -0.72 7.21
N THR A 534 -4.92 0.21 8.17
CA THR A 534 -5.02 -0.12 9.59
C THR A 534 -6.26 -0.95 9.91
N VAL A 535 -7.45 -0.58 9.44
CA VAL A 535 -8.67 -1.37 9.73
C VAL A 535 -8.68 -2.72 9.00
N ARG A 536 -8.03 -2.82 7.84
CA ARG A 536 -7.85 -4.10 7.13
C ARG A 536 -6.92 -5.03 7.88
N GLU A 537 -5.75 -4.54 8.27
CA GLU A 537 -4.70 -5.36 8.87
C GLU A 537 -4.97 -5.67 10.34
N ASN A 538 -5.55 -4.74 11.11
CA ASN A 538 -5.88 -4.94 12.53
C ASN A 538 -7.19 -5.71 12.71
N ASP A 539 -8.26 -5.26 12.07
CA ASP A 539 -9.60 -5.76 12.37
C ASP A 539 -10.10 -6.75 11.31
N GLY A 540 -9.54 -6.70 10.10
CA GLY A 540 -9.93 -7.60 9.00
C GLY A 540 -11.11 -7.11 8.19
N PHE A 541 -11.40 -5.81 8.20
CA PHE A 541 -12.39 -5.24 7.30
C PHE A 541 -11.86 -5.21 5.86
N ASP A 542 -12.70 -5.49 4.86
CA ASP A 542 -12.34 -5.33 3.44
C ASP A 542 -12.39 -3.84 3.03
N SER A 543 -11.64 -3.01 3.76
CA SER A 543 -11.53 -1.58 3.48
C SER A 543 -10.76 -1.32 2.19
N ARG A 544 -11.21 -0.30 1.47
CA ARG A 544 -10.63 0.15 0.20
C ARG A 544 -10.40 1.64 0.24
N ILE A 545 -9.28 2.07 -0.32
CA ILE A 545 -9.02 3.47 -0.57
C ILE A 545 -10.00 3.95 -1.63
N SER A 546 -10.51 5.15 -1.44
CA SER A 546 -11.50 5.78 -2.29
C SER A 546 -11.34 7.29 -2.20
N LEU A 547 -12.08 8.00 -3.02
CA LEU A 547 -12.28 9.42 -2.90
C LEU A 547 -13.74 9.63 -2.48
N VAL A 548 -13.93 10.23 -1.30
CA VAL A 548 -15.25 10.59 -0.76
C VAL A 548 -15.43 12.10 -0.91
N GLU A 549 -15.98 12.49 -2.06
CA GLU A 549 -16.26 13.88 -2.38
C GLU A 549 -17.61 14.29 -1.82
N SER A 550 -17.67 15.46 -1.20
CA SER A 550 -18.93 16.19 -1.00
C SER A 550 -18.86 17.45 -1.87
N PRO A 551 -19.39 17.41 -3.10
CA PRO A 551 -19.32 18.54 -4.02
C PRO A 551 -19.89 19.81 -3.37
N ARG A 552 -19.30 20.98 -3.68
CA ARG A 552 -19.82 22.25 -3.18
C ARG A 552 -21.29 22.40 -3.60
N ASN A 553 -22.14 22.83 -2.66
CA ASN A 553 -23.54 23.09 -2.95
C ASN A 553 -23.67 24.08 -4.13
N GLY A 554 -24.50 23.73 -5.10
CA GLY A 554 -24.86 24.58 -6.23
C GLY A 554 -25.75 25.77 -5.84
N TRP A 555 -25.85 26.11 -4.54
CA TRP A 555 -26.69 27.21 -4.04
C TRP A 555 -26.43 28.51 -4.80
N LEU A 556 -25.17 28.80 -5.14
CA LEU A 556 -24.79 30.03 -5.85
C LEU A 556 -25.00 30.00 -7.38
N ASP A 557 -25.46 28.88 -7.96
CA ASP A 557 -25.84 28.83 -9.36
C ASP A 557 -27.18 29.54 -9.58
N ARG A 558 -27.29 30.31 -10.68
CA ARG A 558 -28.40 31.24 -10.97
C ARG A 558 -29.78 30.59 -11.23
N CYS A 559 -29.93 29.30 -10.97
CA CYS A 559 -31.18 28.57 -11.21
C CYS A 559 -32.02 28.58 -9.92
N GLY A 560 -33.26 29.05 -10.02
CA GLY A 560 -34.19 29.25 -8.89
C GLY A 560 -34.65 27.96 -8.18
N PRO A 561 -35.78 27.99 -7.44
CA PRO A 561 -36.19 26.95 -6.47
C PRO A 561 -36.51 25.55 -7.05
N ASP A 562 -36.51 25.40 -8.38
CA ASP A 562 -36.53 24.12 -9.07
C ASP A 562 -35.10 23.58 -9.19
N HIS A 563 -34.52 23.16 -8.06
CA HIS A 563 -33.15 22.62 -8.08
C HIS A 563 -33.11 21.27 -8.81
N PRO A 564 -32.31 21.11 -9.88
CA PRO A 564 -32.05 19.80 -10.46
C PRO A 564 -31.39 18.89 -9.42
N PRO A 565 -31.49 17.56 -9.58
CA PRO A 565 -30.88 16.60 -8.65
C PRO A 565 -29.40 16.94 -8.41
N GLN A 566 -29.04 17.27 -7.16
CA GLN A 566 -27.68 17.68 -6.81
C GLN A 566 -26.96 16.54 -6.11
N THR A 567 -25.75 16.21 -6.57
CA THR A 567 -24.89 15.27 -5.85
C THR A 567 -24.40 15.91 -4.54
N VAL A 568 -24.72 15.28 -3.43
CA VAL A 568 -24.33 15.67 -2.06
C VAL A 568 -23.06 14.92 -1.65
N LEU A 569 -22.92 13.68 -2.11
CA LEU A 569 -21.73 12.87 -1.89
C LEU A 569 -21.47 11.98 -3.11
N ARG A 570 -20.21 11.87 -3.51
CA ARG A 570 -19.75 10.96 -4.55
C ARG A 570 -18.63 10.08 -3.98
N LEU A 571 -18.79 8.77 -4.12
CA LEU A 571 -17.79 7.77 -3.80
C LEU A 571 -17.13 7.28 -5.08
N VAL A 572 -15.81 7.47 -5.19
CA VAL A 572 -15.01 7.05 -6.34
C VAL A 572 -13.93 6.07 -5.88
N THR A 573 -13.77 4.95 -6.58
CA THR A 573 -12.68 4.00 -6.31
C THR A 573 -12.23 3.34 -7.61
N GLN A 574 -11.13 2.62 -7.56
CA GLN A 574 -10.62 1.91 -8.72
C GLN A 574 -11.47 0.68 -9.01
N VAL A 575 -11.90 0.53 -10.27
CA VAL A 575 -12.61 -0.63 -10.78
C VAL A 575 -12.06 -1.03 -12.15
N VAL A 576 -12.21 -2.30 -12.51
CA VAL A 576 -12.11 -2.79 -13.88
C VAL A 576 -13.53 -2.79 -14.49
N PRO A 577 -13.82 -1.90 -15.45
CA PRO A 577 -15.19 -1.70 -15.94
C PRO A 577 -15.84 -2.98 -16.48
N ALA A 578 -15.07 -3.75 -17.27
CA ALA A 578 -15.52 -5.01 -17.84
C ALA A 578 -14.45 -6.11 -17.68
N ARG A 579 -14.84 -7.25 -17.10
CA ARG A 579 -13.97 -8.42 -16.97
C ARG A 579 -13.85 -9.18 -18.29
N GLY A 580 -12.69 -9.79 -18.53
CA GLY A 580 -12.43 -10.65 -19.69
C GLY A 580 -12.10 -9.89 -20.98
N VAL A 581 -12.08 -8.56 -20.93
CA VAL A 581 -11.81 -7.68 -22.08
C VAL A 581 -10.40 -7.07 -22.04
N GLY A 582 -9.62 -7.31 -20.97
CA GLY A 582 -8.25 -6.80 -20.86
C GLY A 582 -8.15 -5.27 -20.73
N GLN A 583 -9.14 -4.64 -20.08
CA GLN A 583 -9.15 -3.19 -19.91
C GLN A 583 -8.31 -2.73 -18.71
N GLN A 584 -7.75 -1.52 -18.81
CA GLN A 584 -7.09 -0.88 -17.68
C GLN A 584 -8.10 -0.60 -16.57
N ALA A 585 -7.71 -0.86 -15.32
CA ALA A 585 -8.48 -0.39 -14.19
C ALA A 585 -8.49 1.14 -14.13
N ARG A 586 -9.63 1.75 -13.81
CA ARG A 586 -9.82 3.19 -13.78
C ARG A 586 -10.61 3.62 -12.55
N MET A 587 -10.42 4.87 -12.13
CA MET A 587 -11.20 5.47 -11.05
C MET A 587 -12.61 5.76 -11.55
N GLU A 588 -13.62 5.18 -10.89
CA GLU A 588 -15.03 5.33 -11.24
C GLU A 588 -15.88 5.66 -10.03
N SER A 589 -16.97 6.39 -10.26
CA SER A 589 -17.97 6.58 -9.22
C SER A 589 -18.76 5.30 -9.02
N ILE A 590 -18.67 4.73 -7.82
CA ILE A 590 -19.37 3.47 -7.46
C ILE A 590 -20.64 3.72 -6.66
N ALA A 591 -20.75 4.90 -6.04
CA ALA A 591 -21.97 5.38 -5.41
C ALA A 591 -22.07 6.90 -5.45
N GLU A 592 -23.27 7.44 -5.62
CA GLU A 592 -23.57 8.87 -5.48
C GLU A 592 -24.80 9.04 -4.58
N ILE A 593 -24.76 9.96 -3.63
CA ILE A 593 -25.92 10.37 -2.86
C ILE A 593 -26.39 11.70 -3.45
N VAL A 594 -27.62 11.75 -3.93
CA VAL A 594 -28.22 12.86 -4.65
C VAL A 594 -29.43 13.38 -3.88
N THR A 595 -29.64 14.68 -3.84
CA THR A 595 -30.85 15.33 -3.29
C THR A 595 -31.70 15.91 -4.43
N GLY A 596 -33.00 16.08 -4.20
CA GLY A 596 -33.95 16.62 -5.18
C GLY A 596 -34.73 15.53 -5.92
N LYS A 597 -35.82 15.90 -6.59
CA LYS A 597 -36.67 14.93 -7.31
C LYS A 597 -35.95 14.38 -8.53
N LEU A 598 -35.61 13.09 -8.52
CA LEU A 598 -35.28 12.37 -9.75
C LEU A 598 -36.59 12.03 -10.48
N GLU A 599 -36.85 12.68 -11.61
CA GLU A 599 -37.90 12.22 -12.52
C GLU A 599 -37.38 10.99 -13.28
N PRO A 600 -38.13 9.87 -13.34
CA PRO A 600 -37.73 8.72 -14.13
C PRO A 600 -37.63 9.14 -15.59
N ALA A 601 -36.50 8.85 -16.23
CA ALA A 601 -36.36 9.04 -17.67
C ALA A 601 -37.38 8.17 -18.39
N VAL A 602 -38.50 8.75 -18.79
CA VAL A 602 -39.42 8.15 -19.75
C VAL A 602 -38.69 8.20 -21.10
N HIS A 603 -38.18 7.07 -21.59
CA HIS A 603 -38.42 6.60 -22.96
C HIS A 603 -37.58 5.36 -23.31
N GLY A 604 -38.22 4.46 -24.07
CA GLY A 604 -37.63 3.24 -24.57
C GLY A 604 -36.55 3.50 -25.62
N CYS A 605 -35.47 2.73 -25.53
CA CYS A 605 -34.63 2.31 -26.66
C CYS A 605 -34.02 0.96 -26.27
N GLU A 606 -34.06 0.02 -27.21
CA GLU A 606 -33.41 -1.27 -27.10
C GLU A 606 -31.90 -1.12 -27.37
N HIS A 607 -31.13 -1.93 -26.64
CA HIS A 607 -29.70 -2.29 -26.78
C HIS A 607 -28.63 -1.57 -25.93
N HIS A 608 -28.04 -2.40 -25.06
CA HIS A 608 -26.70 -2.41 -24.44
C HIS A 608 -26.03 -1.09 -24.05
N GLU A 609 -26.05 -0.77 -22.74
CA GLU A 609 -24.89 -0.63 -21.84
C GLU A 609 -25.36 -0.25 -20.41
N HIS A 610 -24.45 -0.31 -19.44
CA HIS A 610 -24.64 -0.64 -18.02
C HIS A 610 -25.75 0.10 -17.23
N PRO A 611 -26.57 -0.61 -16.41
CA PRO A 611 -27.60 0.02 -15.58
C PRO A 611 -27.05 0.84 -14.40
N ARG A 612 -27.60 2.04 -14.17
CA ARG A 612 -27.44 2.81 -12.92
C ARG A 612 -28.68 2.67 -12.02
N PHE A 613 -28.45 2.51 -10.72
CA PHE A 613 -29.50 2.39 -9.69
C PHE A 613 -29.82 3.79 -9.13
N SER A 614 -30.99 4.00 -8.54
CA SER A 614 -31.29 5.13 -7.62
C SER A 614 -32.38 4.75 -6.62
N TRP A 615 -32.17 5.04 -5.33
CA TRP A 615 -33.20 4.96 -4.27
C TRP A 615 -33.90 6.32 -4.09
N ASP A 616 -35.02 6.45 -3.40
CA ASP A 616 -35.58 7.74 -2.95
C ASP A 616 -35.96 7.60 -1.47
N GLY A 617 -35.56 8.56 -0.65
CA GLY A 617 -35.76 8.54 0.78
C GLY A 617 -37.12 9.04 1.25
N SER A 618 -38.21 8.79 0.51
CA SER A 618 -39.52 9.26 0.95
C SER A 618 -40.04 8.42 2.11
N PHE A 619 -39.77 8.87 3.33
CA PHE A 619 -40.55 8.49 4.50
C PHE A 619 -41.90 9.22 4.42
N THR A 620 -42.97 8.54 4.01
CA THR A 620 -44.32 9.03 4.29
C THR A 620 -44.63 8.65 5.74
N PRO A 621 -44.78 9.61 6.67
CA PRO A 621 -45.28 9.27 8.00
C PRO A 621 -46.68 8.65 7.84
N PRO A 622 -47.01 7.56 8.55
CA PRO A 622 -48.36 7.04 8.51
C PRO A 622 -49.34 8.09 9.04
N ASP A 623 -50.45 8.22 8.33
CA ASP A 623 -51.60 9.07 8.69
C ASP A 623 -51.95 8.90 10.17
N PRO A 624 -52.07 9.98 10.99
CA PRO A 624 -52.24 9.86 12.43
C PRO A 624 -53.62 9.37 12.89
N VAL A 625 -54.52 8.93 11.98
CA VAL A 625 -55.94 8.67 12.34
C VAL A 625 -56.50 7.37 11.75
N SER A 626 -55.75 6.26 11.75
CA SER A 626 -56.36 4.95 11.53
C SER A 626 -55.72 3.86 12.37
N PRO A 627 -56.44 3.24 13.32
CA PRO A 627 -55.93 2.08 14.05
C PRO A 627 -55.84 0.90 13.08
N ARG A 628 -54.62 0.50 12.72
CA ARG A 628 -54.39 -0.77 12.02
C ARG A 628 -54.50 -1.94 13.01
N PRO A 629 -55.09 -3.08 12.58
CA PRO A 629 -55.17 -4.27 13.40
C PRO A 629 -53.77 -4.85 13.65
N GLU A 630 -53.55 -5.31 14.87
CA GLU A 630 -52.31 -5.94 15.35
C GLU A 630 -52.04 -7.25 14.58
N GLY A 631 -51.32 -7.16 13.47
CA GLY A 631 -50.62 -8.28 12.84
C GLY A 631 -49.15 -8.33 13.32
N PRO A 632 -48.49 -9.51 13.29
CA PRO A 632 -47.14 -9.67 13.79
C PRO A 632 -46.17 -8.78 13.02
N GLN A 633 -45.65 -7.76 13.70
CA GLN A 633 -44.73 -6.77 13.15
C GLN A 633 -43.40 -7.43 12.78
N GLY A 634 -42.99 -7.31 11.51
CA GLY A 634 -41.65 -7.68 11.04
C GLY A 634 -40.57 -6.81 11.69
N GLY A 635 -39.50 -7.43 12.20
CA GLY A 635 -38.42 -6.83 12.98
C GLY A 635 -37.43 -5.92 12.22
N GLY A 636 -37.81 -5.35 11.07
CA GLY A 636 -36.92 -4.56 10.19
C GLY A 636 -36.56 -3.16 10.71
N ASP A 637 -37.37 -2.58 11.60
CA ASP A 637 -37.19 -1.20 12.10
C ASP A 637 -36.36 -1.12 13.40
N ASP A 638 -35.81 -2.22 13.91
CA ASP A 638 -35.23 -2.27 15.27
C ASP A 638 -33.91 -1.52 15.46
N PHE A 639 -33.10 -1.27 14.42
CA PHE A 639 -31.88 -0.45 14.59
C PHE A 639 -32.23 1.02 14.71
N CYS A 640 -32.98 1.56 13.74
CA CYS A 640 -33.47 2.93 13.81
C CYS A 640 -34.34 3.10 15.04
N ARG A 641 -35.19 2.14 15.43
CA ARG A 641 -35.96 2.20 16.67
C ARG A 641 -35.14 2.01 17.94
N SER A 642 -34.11 1.17 17.99
CA SER A 642 -33.26 1.01 19.18
C SER A 642 -32.34 2.22 19.37
N LEU A 643 -31.79 2.75 18.26
CA LEU A 643 -31.14 4.04 18.22
C LEU A 643 -32.16 5.08 18.70
N HIS A 644 -33.27 5.27 18.01
CA HIS A 644 -34.30 6.27 18.35
C HIS A 644 -34.93 6.09 19.76
N LYS A 645 -34.96 4.88 20.33
CA LYS A 645 -35.42 4.57 21.70
C LYS A 645 -34.35 4.88 22.74
N ALA A 646 -33.08 4.57 22.48
CA ALA A 646 -31.95 5.04 23.29
C ALA A 646 -31.86 6.58 23.29
N LEU A 647 -32.34 7.19 22.21
CA LEU A 647 -32.34 8.63 21.97
C LEU A 647 -33.54 9.39 22.55
N ARG A 648 -34.68 8.73 22.84
CA ARG A 648 -35.94 9.35 23.30
C ARG A 648 -36.05 9.63 24.81
N ALA A 649 -35.02 9.35 25.63
CA ALA A 649 -35.08 9.67 27.06
C ALA A 649 -34.75 11.17 27.33
N PRO A 650 -35.47 11.87 28.23
CA PRO A 650 -35.73 13.32 28.13
C PRO A 650 -34.68 14.25 28.78
N SER A 651 -33.42 14.23 28.32
CA SER A 651 -32.53 15.39 28.57
C SER A 651 -31.64 15.62 27.36
N GLU A 652 -31.80 16.76 26.71
CA GLU A 652 -31.11 17.14 25.46
C GLU A 652 -29.69 17.68 25.69
N ASP A 653 -29.24 17.81 26.95
CA ASP A 653 -28.02 18.57 27.30
C ASP A 653 -26.83 17.72 27.77
N GLU A 654 -26.93 16.39 27.90
CA GLU A 654 -25.81 15.54 28.35
C GLU A 654 -25.40 14.49 27.31
N PRO A 655 -24.08 14.35 27.00
CA PRO A 655 -23.59 13.30 26.12
C PRO A 655 -23.93 11.93 26.68
N ARG A 656 -24.55 11.06 25.86
CA ARG A 656 -24.94 9.70 26.30
C ARG A 656 -24.19 8.62 25.51
N PRO A 657 -23.55 7.66 26.20
CA PRO A 657 -22.99 6.49 25.55
C PRO A 657 -24.12 5.58 25.04
N LEU A 658 -24.06 5.22 23.76
CA LEU A 658 -24.92 4.19 23.19
C LEU A 658 -24.33 2.80 23.46
N PRO A 659 -25.17 1.73 23.46
CA PRO A 659 -24.66 0.37 23.45
C PRO A 659 -23.64 0.18 22.31
N PRO A 660 -22.54 -0.55 22.53
CA PRO A 660 -21.53 -0.74 21.51
C PRO A 660 -22.12 -1.40 20.25
N LEU A 661 -21.78 -0.85 19.08
CA LEU A 661 -22.02 -1.51 17.81
C LEU A 661 -20.98 -2.63 17.67
N ARG A 662 -21.42 -3.87 17.79
CA ARG A 662 -20.57 -5.06 17.64
C ARG A 662 -20.41 -5.36 16.15
N LEU A 663 -19.40 -4.76 15.52
CA LEU A 663 -19.09 -5.09 14.13
C LEU A 663 -18.42 -6.47 14.06
N LEU A 664 -18.79 -7.26 13.06
CA LEU A 664 -18.24 -8.57 12.79
C LEU A 664 -17.64 -8.57 11.38
N THR A 665 -16.45 -9.15 11.25
CA THR A 665 -15.80 -9.36 9.94
C THR A 665 -15.03 -10.68 9.89
N LEU A 666 -14.76 -11.15 8.68
CA LEU A 666 -13.84 -12.26 8.41
C LEU A 666 -12.46 -11.68 8.10
N LYS A 667 -11.60 -11.65 9.12
CA LYS A 667 -10.19 -11.31 8.94
C LYS A 667 -9.48 -12.46 8.24
N GLN A 668 -8.90 -12.20 7.08
CA GLN A 668 -8.18 -13.21 6.31
C GLN A 668 -7.04 -12.62 5.48
N PHE A 669 -6.00 -13.40 5.28
CA PHE A 669 -4.87 -13.02 4.43
C PHE A 669 -4.43 -14.19 3.57
N ARG A 670 -4.12 -13.92 2.31
CA ARG A 670 -3.67 -14.94 1.33
C ARG A 670 -2.35 -15.55 1.75
N ASP A 671 -2.07 -16.77 1.36
CA ASP A 671 -0.72 -17.33 1.44
C ASP A 671 0.15 -16.83 0.28
N ALA A 672 1.44 -16.58 0.53
CA ALA A 672 2.33 -16.06 -0.52
C ALA A 672 2.62 -17.09 -1.62
N SER A 673 2.73 -18.38 -1.27
CA SER A 673 2.98 -19.46 -2.22
C SER A 673 1.70 -20.12 -2.73
N GLN A 674 0.57 -19.94 -2.03
CA GLN A 674 -0.75 -20.39 -2.49
C GLN A 674 -1.78 -19.26 -2.36
N PRO A 675 -1.78 -18.24 -3.24
CA PRO A 675 -2.63 -17.05 -3.09
C PRO A 675 -4.15 -17.30 -3.08
N MET A 676 -4.60 -18.46 -3.56
CA MET A 676 -6.00 -18.91 -3.46
C MET A 676 -6.37 -19.53 -2.11
N ARG A 677 -5.41 -19.61 -1.19
CA ARG A 677 -5.57 -20.12 0.16
C ARG A 677 -5.32 -19.00 1.15
N ALA A 678 -5.97 -19.07 2.31
CA ALA A 678 -5.70 -18.14 3.38
C ALA A 678 -4.62 -18.70 4.30
N CYS A 679 -3.54 -17.96 4.53
CA CYS A 679 -2.53 -18.30 5.54
C CYS A 679 -3.00 -17.98 6.97
N TYR A 680 -4.01 -17.14 7.10
CA TYR A 680 -4.71 -16.79 8.33
C TYR A 680 -6.19 -16.51 8.02
N GLN A 681 -7.08 -16.98 8.88
CA GLN A 681 -8.53 -16.72 8.83
C GLN A 681 -9.08 -16.71 10.26
N ALA A 682 -9.85 -15.68 10.61
CA ALA A 682 -10.53 -15.58 11.90
C ALA A 682 -11.77 -14.69 11.79
N LEU A 683 -12.80 -14.98 12.58
CA LEU A 683 -13.84 -14.00 12.86
C LEU A 683 -13.34 -13.01 13.88
N VAL A 684 -13.52 -11.73 13.58
CA VAL A 684 -13.14 -10.63 14.46
C VAL A 684 -14.36 -9.82 14.80
N GLU A 685 -14.58 -9.63 16.09
CA GLU A 685 -15.53 -8.67 16.61
C GLU A 685 -14.78 -7.37 16.94
N ALA A 686 -15.21 -6.26 16.32
CA ALA A 686 -14.67 -4.93 16.55
C ALA A 686 -15.78 -4.02 17.13
N PRO A 687 -15.81 -3.79 18.45
CA PRO A 687 -16.83 -2.96 19.06
C PRO A 687 -16.57 -1.47 18.79
N ILE A 688 -17.58 -0.75 18.32
CA ILE A 688 -17.57 0.71 18.21
C ILE A 688 -18.46 1.29 19.32
N VAL A 689 -17.87 2.17 20.14
CA VAL A 689 -18.61 2.93 21.16
C VAL A 689 -18.92 4.31 20.60
N LEU A 690 -20.20 4.68 20.62
CA LEU A 690 -20.66 5.99 20.16
C LEU A 690 -21.18 6.79 21.35
N THR A 691 -20.69 8.01 21.52
CA THR A 691 -21.26 8.98 22.44
C THR A 691 -22.04 10.00 21.64
N LEU A 692 -23.36 9.98 21.76
CA LEU A 692 -24.20 10.88 20.98
C LEU A 692 -24.21 12.29 21.59
N GLN A 693 -23.93 13.28 20.75
CA GLN A 693 -24.12 14.70 21.07
C GLN A 693 -25.43 15.25 20.47
N ARG A 694 -25.72 14.93 19.21
CA ARG A 694 -26.94 15.38 18.51
C ARG A 694 -27.37 14.33 17.50
N HIS A 695 -28.67 14.29 17.24
CA HIS A 695 -29.29 13.51 16.18
C HIS A 695 -30.35 14.32 15.45
N GLY A 696 -30.78 13.84 14.29
CA GLY A 696 -31.92 14.37 13.57
C GLY A 696 -32.25 13.50 12.37
N HIS A 697 -33.43 13.74 11.79
CA HIS A 697 -33.75 13.23 10.47
C HIS A 697 -33.06 14.08 9.40
N LEU A 698 -32.88 13.50 8.22
CA LEU A 698 -32.43 14.25 7.05
C LEU A 698 -33.67 14.86 6.39
N ASP A 699 -33.69 16.19 6.27
CA ASP A 699 -34.90 16.96 5.93
C ASP A 699 -35.28 16.92 4.44
N HIS A 700 -34.54 16.17 3.62
CA HIS A 700 -34.71 16.10 2.17
C HIS A 700 -34.73 14.65 1.67
N PRO A 701 -35.51 14.33 0.63
CA PRO A 701 -35.44 13.04 -0.02
C PRO A 701 -34.04 12.86 -0.62
N LEU A 702 -33.38 11.78 -0.23
CA LEU A 702 -32.07 11.41 -0.74
C LEU A 702 -32.17 10.18 -1.64
N HIS A 703 -31.33 10.17 -2.66
CA HIS A 703 -31.28 9.13 -3.66
C HIS A 703 -29.87 8.55 -3.73
N VAL A 704 -29.72 7.23 -3.55
CA VAL A 704 -28.41 6.56 -3.69
C VAL A 704 -28.30 5.96 -5.08
N LYS A 705 -27.45 6.53 -5.92
CA LYS A 705 -27.10 5.99 -7.22
C LYS A 705 -25.94 5.02 -7.13
N MET A 706 -26.03 3.86 -7.78
CA MET A 706 -24.95 2.87 -7.81
C MET A 706 -24.83 2.29 -9.22
N PRO A 707 -23.72 2.50 -9.93
CA PRO A 707 -23.47 1.80 -11.19
C PRO A 707 -23.16 0.32 -10.94
N LEU A 708 -23.51 -0.52 -11.91
CA LEU A 708 -23.19 -1.95 -11.88
C LEU A 708 -21.82 -2.23 -12.48
N PHE A 709 -20.86 -2.51 -11.60
CA PHE A 709 -19.56 -3.03 -11.99
C PHE A 709 -19.49 -4.55 -11.80
N THR A 710 -18.85 -5.23 -12.74
CA THR A 710 -18.66 -6.69 -12.67
C THR A 710 -17.63 -7.07 -11.62
N ASP A 711 -16.64 -6.20 -11.42
CA ASP A 711 -15.55 -6.42 -10.48
C ASP A 711 -15.89 -6.03 -9.04
N LEU A 712 -16.81 -5.09 -8.87
CA LEU A 712 -17.36 -4.65 -7.59
C LEU A 712 -18.90 -4.73 -7.56
N PRO A 713 -19.47 -5.97 -7.53
CA PRO A 713 -20.91 -6.19 -7.70
C PRO A 713 -21.72 -5.95 -6.41
N ILE A 714 -21.54 -4.80 -5.72
CA ILE A 714 -22.13 -4.53 -4.39
C ILE A 714 -23.65 -4.73 -4.39
N ALA A 715 -24.35 -4.08 -5.32
CA ALA A 715 -25.81 -4.14 -5.40
C ALA A 715 -26.32 -5.57 -5.64
N ARG A 716 -25.64 -6.33 -6.51
CA ARG A 716 -25.99 -7.72 -6.80
C ARG A 716 -25.72 -8.64 -5.61
N VAL A 717 -24.53 -8.54 -5.00
CA VAL A 717 -24.11 -9.41 -3.89
C VAL A 717 -24.96 -9.18 -2.65
N LEU A 718 -25.29 -7.92 -2.35
CA LEU A 718 -26.15 -7.58 -1.22
C LEU A 718 -27.65 -7.62 -1.55
N GLY A 719 -28.02 -7.98 -2.79
CA GLY A 719 -29.41 -8.05 -3.25
C GLY A 719 -30.17 -6.73 -3.12
N LEU A 720 -29.51 -5.59 -3.30
CA LEU A 720 -30.14 -4.26 -3.21
C LEU A 720 -31.25 -4.13 -4.27
N GLN A 721 -32.41 -3.63 -3.84
CA GLN A 721 -33.56 -3.46 -4.71
C GLN A 721 -33.57 -2.08 -5.34
N ALA A 722 -33.45 -2.04 -6.67
CA ALA A 722 -33.56 -0.80 -7.44
C ALA A 722 -35.02 -0.34 -7.49
N LYS A 723 -35.26 0.97 -7.37
CA LYS A 723 -36.56 1.54 -7.72
C LYS A 723 -36.72 1.69 -9.24
N TRP A 724 -35.64 2.07 -9.94
CA TRP A 724 -35.54 2.03 -11.38
C TRP A 724 -34.08 1.82 -11.80
N THR A 725 -33.89 1.45 -13.07
CA THR A 725 -32.59 1.25 -13.70
C THR A 725 -32.49 2.16 -14.92
N GLU A 726 -31.47 3.00 -14.97
CA GLU A 726 -31.16 3.81 -16.15
C GLU A 726 -30.16 3.02 -17.02
N SER A 727 -30.54 2.61 -18.23
CA SER A 727 -29.60 2.15 -19.24
C SER A 727 -29.02 3.37 -19.95
N THR A 728 -27.70 3.53 -19.91
CA THR A 728 -26.98 4.54 -20.70
C THR A 728 -26.49 3.97 -22.01
#